data_AF-A0A1U7Z687-F1
#
_entry.id   AF-A0A1U7Z687-F1
#
_cell.length_a   1.000
_cell.length_b   1.000
_cell.length_c   1.000
_cell.angle_alpha   90.00
_cell.angle_beta   90.00
_cell.angle_gamma   90.00
#
_symmetry.space_group_name_H-M   'P 1'
#
loop_
_entity.id
_entity.type
_entity.pdbx_description
1 polymer ?
#
loop_
_entity_poly.entity_id
_entity_poly.type
_entity_poly.pdbx_seq_one_letter_code
_entity_poly.pdbx_strand_id
1 'polypeptide(L)'
;MSTATTTFIFIFLLIIFPIATASLPILGLDSFLSQQSRLDPQASNDSFLSLSSSLKKSLSVQSFTTVSSLISSLLSLKISVPVTVKLVGSFSADSQSLLSSFVNAAVFSDKFHVIGSNPHHLAVEHSLHLDVSHSPIATQISEAIRAEISGSTSSLRSSLHSVPYSVVDRIIKQDFEKEKPVQGIYIYLLNLSPQSKPYAYSYGSGEASPAFTKCLGTIWTGRDRYLWIDLAAGPVNYGPALSGEGVLPRGEFHPLAALHGRPKSHKTLLADLASLIWSAYQVLLVPSLRIPVPFESSLIVQFIHVHSSQSKDSIGLDWKSIERTFMDEVNDAGLLLGDQSLRFKTYDISFSECPICSFAISRSTNSYTSRFLFENYTLIVSEYLDSKRLHQILSDSADEFRRLAEIPEEDFGIILPVYVFDLDYNRLLLLDRYHQSVAFRDMVIAVRTTSTQTVSDYSCNGRHVITQTRTLERPLVGSILQSMWGVSPTHLLWNRRDNRTLVDYTWSIGQTPFGPFSELSSLSFVQKDAARRNILLTSLNYTITSALDVLDSIASHGGERNLLKQNRHVEFVQRWNLLKYKLDKAISSLSHLDFDMALYFLRSSEHDLYAIHSLVYHASQELEASLVCFKDPPFPWASVSMAGVAFFAFLYVYAKRDKIFRNKRKQF
;
A
#
# COMPACT_ATOMS: atom_id res chain seq x y z
N MET A 1 37.83 45.98 27.15
CA MET A 1 38.03 44.65 26.53
C MET A 1 36.83 43.78 26.86
N SER A 2 36.34 43.04 25.86
CA SER A 2 35.21 42.09 25.93
C SER A 2 33.81 42.71 26.02
N THR A 3 33.07 42.66 24.91
CA THR A 3 31.67 42.17 24.79
C THR A 3 31.12 42.46 23.39
N ALA A 4 31.51 41.67 22.38
CA ALA A 4 30.90 41.75 21.04
C ALA A 4 31.06 40.44 20.25
N THR A 5 30.68 39.28 20.81
CA THR A 5 30.80 37.99 20.09
C THR A 5 29.75 36.94 20.50
N THR A 6 28.51 37.34 20.82
CA THR A 6 27.46 36.35 21.19
C THR A 6 26.11 36.51 20.47
N THR A 7 26.02 37.38 19.46
CA THR A 7 24.76 37.57 18.69
C THR A 7 24.78 37.01 17.26
N PHE A 8 25.92 36.51 16.77
CA PHE A 8 26.01 35.98 15.39
C PHE A 8 25.76 34.47 15.23
N ILE A 9 25.64 33.72 16.34
CA ILE A 9 25.49 32.24 16.29
C ILE A 9 24.01 31.81 16.29
N PHE A 10 23.07 32.69 16.68
CA PHE A 10 21.64 32.34 16.72
C PHE A 10 20.90 32.48 15.38
N ILE A 11 21.50 33.13 14.38
CA ILE A 11 20.90 33.27 13.03
C ILE A 11 21.30 32.13 12.09
N PHE A 12 22.41 31.44 12.37
CA PHE A 12 22.88 30.33 11.51
C PHE A 12 22.25 28.96 11.83
N LEU A 13 21.55 28.84 12.97
CA LEU A 13 20.88 27.61 13.41
C LEU A 13 19.39 27.50 12.99
N LEU A 14 18.86 28.51 12.30
CA LEU A 14 17.48 28.52 11.75
C LEU A 14 17.41 28.10 10.26
N ILE A 15 18.52 27.72 9.63
CA ILE A 15 18.59 27.36 8.20
C ILE A 15 18.59 25.83 7.97
N ILE A 16 18.51 25.01 9.03
CA ILE A 16 18.52 23.53 8.92
C ILE A 16 17.12 22.94 9.20
N PHE A 17 16.07 23.64 8.76
CA PHE A 17 14.77 23.00 8.54
C PHE A 17 14.57 22.87 7.03
N PRO A 18 14.25 21.68 6.49
CA PRO A 18 13.81 21.58 5.11
C PRO A 18 12.49 22.37 5.03
N ILE A 19 12.53 23.54 4.42
CA ILE A 19 11.32 24.26 4.04
C ILE A 19 10.59 23.32 3.10
N ALA A 20 9.46 22.79 3.53
CA ALA A 20 8.55 22.06 2.68
C ALA A 20 8.32 22.91 1.43
N THR A 21 8.71 22.40 0.26
CA THR A 21 8.72 23.14 -1.00
C THR A 21 7.32 23.29 -1.59
N ALA A 22 6.35 23.69 -0.76
CA ALA A 22 5.00 24.02 -1.19
C ALA A 22 5.09 25.13 -2.24
N SER A 23 4.47 24.91 -3.41
CA SER A 23 4.33 25.96 -4.42
C SER A 23 3.69 27.22 -3.81
N LEU A 24 4.28 28.39 -4.08
CA LEU A 24 3.71 29.65 -3.61
C LEU A 24 2.30 29.83 -4.20
N PRO A 25 1.30 30.26 -3.42
CA PRO A 25 -0.06 30.41 -3.91
C PRO A 25 -0.11 31.46 -5.03
N ILE A 26 -0.57 31.05 -6.22
CA ILE A 26 -0.79 31.95 -7.34
C ILE A 26 -2.24 32.45 -7.26
N LEU A 27 -2.41 33.75 -7.02
CA LEU A 27 -3.72 34.36 -6.86
C LEU A 27 -4.61 34.10 -8.09
N GLY A 28 -5.76 33.47 -7.85
CA GLY A 28 -6.74 33.11 -8.89
C GLY A 28 -6.55 31.73 -9.54
N LEU A 29 -5.39 31.07 -9.40
CA LEU A 29 -5.16 29.75 -9.98
C LEU A 29 -6.01 28.66 -9.29
N ASP A 30 -6.13 28.72 -7.96
CA ASP A 30 -6.99 27.81 -7.19
C ASP A 30 -8.46 27.89 -7.58
N SER A 31 -8.96 29.12 -7.69
CA SER A 31 -10.34 29.37 -8.09
C SER A 31 -10.61 28.81 -9.49
N PHE A 32 -9.68 29.04 -10.43
CA PHE A 32 -9.77 28.53 -11.79
C PHE A 32 -9.77 26.99 -11.83
N LEU A 33 -8.80 26.33 -11.16
CA LEU A 33 -8.72 24.88 -11.19
C LEU A 33 -9.90 24.21 -10.46
N SER A 34 -10.42 24.81 -9.39
CA SER A 34 -11.63 24.32 -8.71
C SER A 34 -12.88 24.51 -9.55
N GLN A 35 -12.97 25.59 -10.34
CA GLN A 35 -14.06 25.75 -11.29
C GLN A 35 -13.96 24.70 -12.41
N GLN A 36 -12.75 24.46 -12.91
CA GLN A 36 -12.51 23.47 -13.96
C GLN A 36 -12.82 22.05 -13.47
N SER A 37 -12.51 21.71 -12.22
CA SER A 37 -12.87 20.40 -11.65
C SER A 37 -14.37 20.15 -11.55
N ARG A 38 -15.18 21.22 -11.52
CA ARG A 38 -16.64 21.12 -11.53
C ARG A 38 -17.20 21.00 -12.96
N LEU A 39 -16.56 21.66 -13.93
CA LEU A 39 -16.99 21.65 -15.32
C LEU A 39 -16.53 20.39 -16.06
N ASP A 40 -15.33 19.90 -15.73
CA ASP A 40 -14.69 18.73 -16.32
C ASP A 40 -14.04 17.88 -15.20
N PRO A 41 -14.83 17.14 -14.42
CA PRO A 41 -14.33 16.32 -13.30
C PRO A 41 -13.33 15.25 -13.73
N GLN A 42 -13.41 14.81 -14.98
CA GLN A 42 -12.50 13.81 -15.55
C GLN A 42 -11.22 14.40 -16.12
N ALA A 43 -11.08 15.73 -16.09
CA ALA A 43 -9.97 16.46 -16.70
C ALA A 43 -9.69 15.98 -18.14
N SER A 44 -10.75 15.82 -18.93
CA SER A 44 -10.62 15.38 -20.34
C SER A 44 -9.96 16.46 -21.20
N ASN A 45 -10.14 17.73 -20.82
CA ASN A 45 -9.57 18.88 -21.51
C ASN A 45 -8.32 19.40 -20.82
N ASP A 46 -7.36 19.86 -21.63
CA ASP A 46 -6.16 20.51 -21.15
C ASP A 46 -6.48 21.90 -20.55
N SER A 47 -6.45 21.98 -19.22
CA SER A 47 -6.74 23.21 -18.46
C SER A 47 -5.75 24.34 -18.74
N PHE A 48 -4.56 24.07 -19.28
CA PHE A 48 -3.58 25.11 -19.60
C PHE A 48 -4.03 25.99 -20.76
N LEU A 49 -4.78 25.43 -21.71
CA LEU A 49 -5.25 26.16 -22.89
C LEU A 49 -6.23 27.27 -22.52
N SER A 50 -7.04 27.04 -21.47
CA SER A 50 -8.02 28.01 -20.96
C SER A 50 -7.46 29.00 -19.92
N LEU A 51 -6.18 28.90 -19.55
CA LEU A 51 -5.55 29.87 -18.65
C LEU A 51 -5.45 31.26 -19.28
N SER A 52 -5.76 32.30 -18.50
CA SER A 52 -5.57 33.69 -18.89
C SER A 52 -4.08 34.03 -19.09
N SER A 53 -3.80 35.04 -19.90
CA SER A 53 -2.43 35.53 -20.13
C SER A 53 -1.75 36.01 -18.83
N SER A 54 -2.52 36.56 -17.88
CA SER A 54 -2.01 36.98 -16.58
C SER A 54 -1.55 35.78 -15.74
N LEU A 55 -2.34 34.70 -15.69
CA LEU A 55 -1.97 33.48 -14.96
C LEU A 55 -0.78 32.77 -15.61
N LYS A 56 -0.74 32.68 -16.95
CA LYS A 56 0.43 32.15 -17.68
C LYS A 56 1.70 32.95 -17.38
N LYS A 57 1.58 34.29 -17.30
CA LYS A 57 2.72 35.14 -16.92
C LYS A 57 3.18 34.85 -15.48
N SER A 58 2.26 34.70 -14.52
CA SER A 58 2.62 34.33 -13.14
C SER A 58 3.35 32.98 -13.06
N LEU A 59 2.93 32.00 -13.85
CA LEU A 59 3.61 30.69 -13.97
C LEU A 59 5.00 30.76 -14.62
N SER A 60 5.37 31.87 -15.26
CA SER A 60 6.70 32.06 -15.86
C SER A 60 7.71 32.74 -14.93
N VAL A 61 7.26 33.29 -13.78
CA VAL A 61 8.12 34.07 -12.87
C VAL A 61 9.00 33.16 -11.99
N GLN A 62 8.52 31.97 -11.66
CA GLN A 62 9.30 30.98 -10.91
C GLN A 62 10.25 30.28 -11.88
N SER A 63 11.54 30.64 -11.79
CA SER A 63 12.61 29.99 -12.55
C SER A 63 13.33 28.99 -11.67
N PHE A 64 13.63 27.82 -12.25
CA PHE A 64 14.39 26.77 -11.58
C PHE A 64 15.88 27.05 -11.73
N THR A 65 16.65 26.80 -10.68
CA THR A 65 18.10 27.05 -10.71
C THR A 65 18.89 25.85 -11.23
N THR A 66 18.41 24.62 -11.02
CA THR A 66 19.06 23.37 -11.48
C THR A 66 18.05 22.21 -11.66
N VAL A 67 18.34 21.28 -12.58
CA VAL A 67 17.57 20.01 -12.74
C VAL A 67 17.53 19.20 -11.45
N SER A 68 18.64 19.17 -10.69
CA SER A 68 18.70 18.49 -9.38
C SER A 68 17.66 19.02 -8.39
N SER A 69 17.37 20.33 -8.42
CA SER A 69 16.35 20.92 -7.54
C SER A 69 14.94 20.43 -7.89
N LEU A 70 14.67 20.22 -9.18
CA LEU A 70 13.39 19.69 -9.67
C LEU A 70 13.18 18.24 -9.26
N ILE A 71 14.21 17.41 -9.45
CA ILE A 71 14.22 16.02 -9.00
C ILE A 71 13.97 15.94 -7.49
N SER A 72 14.68 16.75 -6.69
CA SER A 72 14.48 16.77 -5.24
C SER A 72 13.07 17.22 -4.84
N SER A 73 12.45 18.14 -5.59
CA SER A 73 11.09 18.59 -5.32
C SER A 73 10.08 17.48 -5.56
N LEU A 74 10.20 16.73 -6.66
CA LEU A 74 9.31 15.62 -6.99
C LEU A 74 9.44 14.46 -5.99
N LEU A 75 10.66 14.12 -5.59
CA LEU A 75 10.92 13.06 -4.63
C LEU A 75 10.61 13.44 -3.17
N SER A 76 10.34 14.72 -2.89
CA SER A 76 9.94 15.21 -1.56
C SER A 76 8.43 15.17 -1.29
N LEU A 77 7.63 14.74 -2.26
CA LEU A 77 6.17 14.67 -2.13
C LEU A 77 5.76 13.65 -1.08
N LYS A 78 4.89 14.10 -0.15
CA LYS A 78 4.54 13.36 1.05
C LYS A 78 3.08 13.52 1.43
N ILE A 79 2.39 12.40 1.61
CA ILE A 79 0.99 12.34 2.01
C ILE A 79 0.90 12.31 3.54
N SER A 80 0.18 13.27 4.12
CA SER A 80 -0.05 13.32 5.57
C SER A 80 -1.40 12.68 5.88
N VAL A 81 -1.42 11.61 6.68
CA VAL A 81 -2.64 10.89 7.02
C VAL A 81 -3.14 11.32 8.41
N PRO A 82 -4.28 12.03 8.49
CA PRO A 82 -4.84 12.47 9.76
C PRO A 82 -5.52 11.31 10.49
N VAL A 83 -5.06 11.06 11.72
CA VAL A 83 -5.58 10.00 12.60
C VAL A 83 -5.93 10.59 13.95
N THR A 84 -7.17 10.40 14.37
CA THR A 84 -7.68 10.83 15.66
C THR A 84 -7.83 9.61 16.57
N VAL A 85 -7.10 9.57 17.68
CA VAL A 85 -7.23 8.52 18.70
C VAL A 85 -8.17 9.00 19.80
N LYS A 86 -9.25 8.25 20.02
CA LYS A 86 -10.21 8.46 21.10
C LYS A 86 -9.91 7.54 22.27
N LEU A 87 -9.48 8.12 23.38
CA LEU A 87 -9.25 7.44 24.65
C LEU A 87 -10.57 7.30 25.40
N VAL A 88 -11.06 6.07 25.55
CA VAL A 88 -12.35 5.77 26.20
C VAL A 88 -12.10 4.98 27.48
N GLY A 89 -12.49 5.55 28.63
CA GLY A 89 -12.39 4.89 29.93
C GLY A 89 -11.19 5.36 30.75
N SER A 90 -10.58 4.44 31.50
CA SER A 90 -9.60 4.78 32.56
C SER A 90 -8.21 5.14 32.01
N PHE A 91 -8.08 6.35 31.47
CA PHE A 91 -6.80 6.93 31.07
C PHE A 91 -6.42 8.09 31.99
N SER A 92 -5.12 8.27 32.27
CA SER A 92 -4.63 9.42 33.04
C SER A 92 -4.74 10.71 32.23
N ALA A 93 -4.77 11.88 32.88
CA ALA A 93 -4.78 13.17 32.19
C ALA A 93 -3.53 13.39 31.30
N ASP A 94 -2.39 12.81 31.66
CA ASP A 94 -1.15 12.91 30.89
C ASP A 94 -1.09 11.94 29.70
N SER A 95 -2.10 11.07 29.53
CA SER A 95 -2.11 10.05 28.48
C SER A 95 -2.06 10.67 27.09
N GLN A 96 -2.74 11.80 26.89
CA GLN A 96 -2.78 12.51 25.61
C GLN A 96 -1.38 12.94 25.17
N SER A 97 -0.63 13.64 26.04
CA SER A 97 0.69 14.18 25.70
C SER A 97 1.75 13.09 25.58
N LEU A 98 1.74 12.11 26.49
CA LEU A 98 2.67 10.99 26.48
C LEU A 98 2.48 10.07 25.27
N LEU A 99 1.23 9.74 24.93
CA LEU A 99 0.94 8.89 23.78
C LEU A 99 1.36 9.57 22.47
N SER A 100 1.04 10.86 22.31
CA SER A 100 1.50 11.64 21.16
C SER A 100 3.03 11.69 21.08
N SER A 101 3.72 11.86 22.21
CA SER A 101 5.18 11.84 22.25
C SER A 101 5.76 10.49 21.83
N PHE A 102 5.20 9.38 22.32
CA PHE A 102 5.68 8.03 21.97
C PHE A 102 5.41 7.67 20.52
N VAL A 103 4.22 8.01 19.99
CA VAL A 103 3.91 7.79 18.58
C VAL A 103 4.84 8.62 17.71
N ASN A 104 5.04 9.92 17.99
CA ASN A 104 5.95 10.75 17.21
C ASN A 104 7.42 10.29 17.28
N ALA A 105 7.84 9.66 18.37
CA ALA A 105 9.16 9.05 18.48
C ALA A 105 9.28 7.72 17.71
N ALA A 106 8.18 7.00 17.53
CA ALA A 106 8.12 5.75 16.78
C ALA A 106 7.93 5.97 15.26
N VAL A 107 7.28 7.07 14.87
CA VAL A 107 6.95 7.40 13.48
C VAL A 107 8.20 7.84 12.72
N PHE A 108 8.46 7.20 11.60
CA PHE A 108 9.36 7.67 10.56
C PHE A 108 8.57 7.86 9.27
N SER A 109 8.93 8.91 8.50
CA SER A 109 8.49 9.02 7.10
C SER A 109 8.97 7.78 6.37
N ASP A 110 8.08 7.09 5.68
CA ASP A 110 8.44 5.97 4.82
C ASP A 110 7.73 6.09 3.47
N LYS A 111 8.25 5.36 2.49
CA LYS A 111 7.65 5.26 1.17
C LYS A 111 6.50 4.25 1.18
N PHE A 112 5.53 4.44 0.30
CA PHE A 112 4.57 3.37 0.03
C PHE A 112 5.29 2.18 -0.60
N HIS A 113 4.93 0.96 -0.18
CA HIS A 113 5.57 -0.27 -0.63
C HIS A 113 4.65 -1.15 -1.47
N VAL A 114 5.23 -1.96 -2.36
CA VAL A 114 4.56 -2.93 -3.22
C VAL A 114 5.13 -4.33 -2.93
N ILE A 115 4.30 -5.23 -2.42
CA ILE A 115 4.70 -6.58 -2.01
C ILE A 115 5.02 -7.43 -3.25
N GLY A 116 6.23 -7.96 -3.31
CA GLY A 116 6.66 -8.88 -4.38
C GLY A 116 7.02 -8.20 -5.70
N SER A 117 7.21 -6.87 -5.70
CA SER A 117 7.71 -6.09 -6.84
C SER A 117 9.17 -5.70 -6.65
N ASN A 118 9.90 -5.49 -7.76
CA ASN A 118 11.21 -4.86 -7.79
C ASN A 118 11.20 -3.69 -8.79
N PRO A 119 11.37 -2.42 -8.36
CA PRO A 119 11.50 -1.97 -6.97
C PRO A 119 10.22 -2.23 -6.15
N HIS A 120 10.40 -2.41 -4.84
CA HIS A 120 9.31 -2.68 -3.90
C HIS A 120 8.72 -1.39 -3.29
N HIS A 121 9.11 -0.20 -3.77
CA HIS A 121 8.66 1.07 -3.23
C HIS A 121 8.20 2.03 -4.33
N LEU A 122 7.25 2.89 -4.00
CA LEU A 122 6.80 4.00 -4.83
C LEU A 122 7.61 5.26 -4.50
N ALA A 123 7.55 6.27 -5.37
CA ALA A 123 8.28 7.53 -5.20
C ALA A 123 7.79 8.38 -4.02
N VAL A 124 6.54 8.18 -3.60
CA VAL A 124 5.81 9.05 -2.65
C VAL A 124 5.98 8.55 -1.22
N GLU A 125 6.18 9.48 -0.29
CA GLU A 125 6.26 9.20 1.14
C GLU A 125 4.90 9.39 1.86
N HIS A 126 4.78 8.81 3.04
CA HIS A 126 3.65 9.03 3.94
C HIS A 126 4.10 9.43 5.35
N SER A 127 3.26 10.16 6.07
CA SER A 127 3.38 10.38 7.52
C SER A 127 2.05 10.29 8.24
N LEU A 128 2.15 9.94 9.52
CA LEU A 128 1.05 9.99 10.47
C LEU A 128 0.95 11.40 11.07
N HIS A 129 -0.24 11.99 10.99
CA HIS A 129 -0.60 13.19 11.76
C HIS A 129 -1.60 12.80 12.85
N LEU A 130 -1.10 12.69 14.08
CA LEU A 130 -1.88 12.18 15.20
C LEU A 130 -2.52 13.31 16.01
N ASP A 131 -3.84 13.20 16.20
CA ASP A 131 -4.57 13.91 17.25
C ASP A 131 -5.07 12.91 18.29
N VAL A 132 -5.04 13.27 19.57
CA VAL A 132 -5.47 12.40 20.67
C VAL A 132 -6.47 13.16 21.53
N SER A 133 -7.64 12.56 21.79
CA SER A 133 -8.68 13.15 22.62
C SER A 133 -9.41 12.10 23.44
N HIS A 134 -10.14 12.52 24.48
CA HIS A 134 -10.94 11.63 25.32
C HIS A 134 -12.41 11.58 24.85
N SER A 135 -13.08 10.44 25.01
CA SER A 135 -14.54 10.31 24.77
C SER A 135 -15.25 9.72 26.01
N PRO A 136 -16.42 10.28 26.40
CA PRO A 136 -17.11 9.93 27.66
C PRO A 136 -18.01 8.68 27.57
N ILE A 137 -17.95 7.90 26.49
CA ILE A 137 -18.85 6.76 26.22
C ILE A 137 -18.54 5.47 27.00
N ALA A 138 -17.53 5.48 27.88
CA ALA A 138 -17.02 4.28 28.55
C ALA A 138 -18.05 3.57 29.45
N THR A 139 -18.88 4.34 30.16
CA THR A 139 -19.92 3.79 31.05
C THR A 139 -21.00 3.08 30.25
N GLN A 140 -21.48 3.72 29.18
CA GLN A 140 -22.49 3.16 28.28
C GLN A 140 -22.02 1.84 27.64
N ILE A 141 -20.77 1.79 27.18
CA ILE A 141 -20.17 0.56 26.63
C ILE A 141 -20.06 -0.52 27.71
N SER A 142 -19.54 -0.17 28.89
CA SER A 142 -19.37 -1.13 29.99
C SER A 142 -20.69 -1.72 30.47
N GLU A 143 -21.77 -0.94 30.49
CA GLU A 143 -23.11 -1.39 30.85
C GLU A 143 -23.73 -2.28 29.78
N ALA A 144 -23.56 -1.94 28.50
CA ALA A 144 -24.05 -2.76 27.39
C ALA A 144 -23.39 -4.15 27.35
N ILE A 145 -22.06 -4.21 27.55
CA ILE A 145 -21.33 -5.48 27.67
C ILE A 145 -21.80 -6.27 28.89
N ARG A 146 -21.99 -5.60 30.04
CA ARG A 146 -22.46 -6.25 31.27
C ARG A 146 -23.85 -6.87 31.10
N ALA A 147 -24.76 -6.16 30.44
CA ALA A 147 -26.10 -6.65 30.13
C ALA A 147 -26.02 -7.95 29.32
N GLU A 148 -25.19 -7.97 28.26
CA GLU A 148 -24.99 -9.15 27.42
C GLU A 148 -24.42 -10.34 28.22
N ILE A 149 -23.36 -10.12 29.01
CA ILE A 149 -22.74 -11.17 29.84
C ILE A 149 -23.72 -11.74 30.88
N SER A 150 -24.62 -10.92 31.40
CA SER A 150 -25.63 -11.32 32.38
C SER A 150 -26.81 -12.08 31.75
N GLY A 151 -27.16 -11.75 30.51
CA GLY A 151 -28.28 -12.35 29.78
C GLY A 151 -27.93 -13.66 29.06
N SER A 152 -26.64 -13.90 28.82
CA SER A 152 -26.15 -15.06 28.07
C SER A 152 -25.58 -16.15 29.00
N THR A 153 -25.88 -17.41 28.68
CA THR A 153 -25.32 -18.56 29.40
C THR A 153 -23.86 -18.78 29.01
N SER A 154 -22.96 -18.83 29.99
CA SER A 154 -21.54 -19.10 29.71
C SER A 154 -21.35 -20.48 29.11
N SER A 155 -20.58 -20.56 28.02
CA SER A 155 -20.16 -21.84 27.46
C SER A 155 -19.22 -22.56 28.42
N LEU A 156 -19.52 -23.83 28.73
CA LEU A 156 -18.63 -24.70 29.52
C LEU A 156 -17.27 -24.95 28.83
N ARG A 157 -17.17 -24.66 27.53
CA ARG A 157 -16.02 -25.06 26.70
C ARG A 157 -15.08 -23.91 26.36
N SER A 158 -15.45 -22.66 26.60
CA SER A 158 -14.65 -21.48 26.31
C SER A 158 -14.33 -20.74 27.60
N SER A 159 -13.07 -20.36 27.79
CA SER A 159 -12.68 -19.48 28.90
C SER A 159 -13.21 -18.06 28.71
N LEU A 160 -13.51 -17.65 27.47
CA LEU A 160 -14.03 -16.32 27.13
C LEU A 160 -15.51 -16.38 26.81
N HIS A 161 -16.26 -15.43 27.36
CA HIS A 161 -17.65 -15.17 26.99
C HIS A 161 -17.73 -14.49 25.61
N SER A 162 -18.62 -14.96 24.74
CA SER A 162 -18.81 -14.40 23.41
C SER A 162 -19.78 -13.23 23.47
N VAL A 163 -19.33 -12.02 23.12
CA VAL A 163 -20.16 -10.81 23.02
C VAL A 163 -20.27 -10.43 21.54
N PRO A 164 -21.46 -10.14 20.98
CA PRO A 164 -21.53 -9.65 19.60
C PRO A 164 -20.84 -8.29 19.45
N TYR A 165 -19.99 -8.11 18.43
CA TYR A 165 -19.30 -6.85 18.18
C TYR A 165 -20.26 -5.65 18.03
N SER A 166 -21.46 -5.90 17.51
CA SER A 166 -22.49 -4.90 17.23
C SER A 166 -22.98 -4.17 18.49
N VAL A 167 -22.84 -4.78 19.68
CA VAL A 167 -23.18 -4.17 20.97
C VAL A 167 -22.38 -2.89 21.20
N VAL A 168 -21.07 -2.94 20.93
CA VAL A 168 -20.13 -1.83 21.12
C VAL A 168 -20.07 -0.95 19.87
N ASP A 169 -20.04 -1.57 18.69
CA ASP A 169 -19.98 -0.85 17.42
C ASP A 169 -21.12 0.15 17.25
N ARG A 170 -22.35 -0.19 17.67
CA ARG A 170 -23.49 0.74 17.61
C ARG A 170 -23.25 2.02 18.42
N ILE A 171 -22.64 1.92 19.61
CA ILE A 171 -22.39 3.07 20.48
C ILE A 171 -21.27 3.93 19.89
N ILE A 172 -20.20 3.29 19.41
CA ILE A 172 -19.06 3.98 18.81
C ILE A 172 -19.47 4.66 17.50
N LYS A 173 -20.29 4.01 16.68
CA LYS A 173 -20.84 4.61 15.47
C LYS A 173 -21.63 5.88 15.77
N GLN A 174 -22.47 5.86 16.81
CA GLN A 174 -23.22 7.05 17.23
C GLN A 174 -22.31 8.19 17.70
N ASP A 175 -21.23 7.88 18.42
CA ASP A 175 -20.23 8.87 18.84
C ASP A 175 -19.48 9.46 17.63
N PHE A 176 -19.05 8.60 16.71
CA PHE A 176 -18.40 8.98 15.46
C PHE A 176 -19.28 9.89 14.60
N GLU A 177 -20.54 9.52 14.39
CA GLU A 177 -21.52 10.31 13.61
C GLU A 177 -21.80 11.68 14.27
N LYS A 178 -21.78 11.75 15.60
CA LYS A 178 -21.99 13.00 16.36
C LYS A 178 -20.87 14.01 16.12
N GLU A 179 -19.64 13.56 15.93
CA GLU A 179 -18.51 14.45 15.64
C GLU A 179 -18.58 15.07 14.23
N LYS A 180 -19.44 14.53 13.35
CA LYS A 180 -19.53 14.90 11.94
C LYS A 180 -18.14 15.03 11.28
N PRO A 181 -17.27 14.01 11.41
CA PRO A 181 -15.92 14.10 10.90
C PRO A 181 -15.95 14.25 9.39
N VAL A 182 -15.53 15.42 8.90
CA VAL A 182 -15.42 15.67 7.46
C VAL A 182 -14.16 14.99 6.91
N GLN A 183 -13.12 14.81 7.74
CA GLN A 183 -11.80 14.35 7.34
C GLN A 183 -11.13 13.52 8.44
N GLY A 184 -10.33 12.52 8.02
CA GLY A 184 -9.51 11.70 8.91
C GLY A 184 -10.12 10.38 9.37
N ILE A 185 -9.30 9.62 10.11
CA ILE A 185 -9.58 8.25 10.52
C ILE A 185 -9.56 8.16 12.05
N TYR A 186 -10.55 7.50 12.63
CA TYR A 186 -10.76 7.47 14.07
C TYR A 186 -10.39 6.10 14.67
N ILE A 187 -9.55 6.09 15.69
CA ILE A 187 -9.16 4.90 16.43
C ILE A 187 -9.64 5.04 17.88
N TYR A 188 -10.61 4.22 18.28
CA TYR A 188 -11.10 4.18 19.65
C TYR A 188 -10.32 3.14 20.46
N LEU A 189 -9.62 3.58 21.51
CA LEU A 189 -8.95 2.70 22.47
C LEU A 189 -9.79 2.61 23.73
N LEU A 190 -10.37 1.44 23.98
CA LEU A 190 -11.28 1.22 25.11
C LEU A 190 -10.52 0.61 26.29
N ASN A 191 -10.32 1.38 27.34
CA ASN A 191 -9.81 0.91 28.63
C ASN A 191 -10.96 0.82 29.63
N LEU A 192 -11.77 -0.24 29.47
CA LEU A 192 -13.01 -0.43 30.22
C LEU A 192 -12.78 -1.09 31.58
N SER A 193 -13.76 -0.94 32.47
CA SER A 193 -13.74 -1.62 33.78
C SER A 193 -13.88 -3.14 33.63
N PRO A 194 -13.20 -3.94 34.48
CA PRO A 194 -13.34 -5.40 34.46
C PRO A 194 -14.79 -5.85 34.64
N GLN A 195 -15.19 -6.86 33.87
CA GLN A 195 -16.52 -7.47 33.94
C GLN A 195 -16.52 -8.72 34.82
N SER A 196 -17.71 -9.24 35.13
CA SER A 196 -17.88 -10.44 35.97
C SER A 196 -17.29 -11.71 35.36
N LYS A 197 -17.15 -11.76 34.02
CA LYS A 197 -16.52 -12.83 33.26
C LYS A 197 -15.61 -12.23 32.18
N PRO A 198 -14.46 -12.85 31.86
CA PRO A 198 -13.66 -12.45 30.73
C PRO A 198 -14.43 -12.69 29.43
N TYR A 199 -14.28 -11.79 28.46
CA TYR A 199 -15.08 -11.77 27.24
C TYR A 199 -14.22 -11.44 26.02
N ALA A 200 -14.74 -11.76 24.84
CA ALA A 200 -14.21 -11.34 23.55
C ALA A 200 -15.34 -11.28 22.52
N TYR A 201 -15.10 -10.60 21.41
CA TYR A 201 -16.10 -10.29 20.41
C TYR A 201 -16.27 -11.36 19.35
N SER A 202 -17.51 -11.69 19.04
CA SER A 202 -17.89 -12.54 17.90
C SER A 202 -18.36 -11.67 16.73
N TYR A 203 -18.07 -12.12 15.50
CA TYR A 203 -18.29 -11.36 14.27
C TYR A 203 -19.35 -11.98 13.34
N GLY A 204 -19.53 -13.30 13.39
CA GLY A 204 -20.50 -14.04 12.56
C GLY A 204 -21.70 -14.57 13.33
N SER A 205 -22.78 -14.93 12.63
CA SER A 205 -24.02 -15.46 13.21
C SER A 205 -23.95 -16.96 13.57
N GLY A 206 -24.59 -17.37 14.66
CA GLY A 206 -24.61 -18.77 15.14
C GLY A 206 -23.58 -19.09 16.23
N GLU A 207 -23.69 -20.25 16.87
CA GLU A 207 -22.80 -20.67 17.96
C GLU A 207 -21.60 -21.50 17.48
N ALA A 208 -20.49 -21.42 18.20
CA ALA A 208 -19.35 -22.30 17.97
C ALA A 208 -19.71 -23.75 18.36
N SER A 209 -19.28 -24.72 17.57
CA SER A 209 -19.50 -26.16 17.82
C SER A 209 -18.18 -26.94 17.73
N PRO A 210 -18.13 -28.22 18.15
CA PRO A 210 -16.94 -29.05 17.93
C PRO A 210 -16.57 -29.19 16.45
N ALA A 211 -17.55 -29.08 15.55
CA ALA A 211 -17.37 -29.12 14.10
C ALA A 211 -17.14 -27.72 13.48
N PHE A 212 -17.22 -26.64 14.27
CA PHE A 212 -17.07 -25.28 13.77
C PHE A 212 -16.47 -24.34 14.81
N THR A 213 -15.21 -23.94 14.59
CA THR A 213 -14.49 -23.02 15.47
C THR A 213 -14.70 -21.58 15.04
N LYS A 214 -15.34 -20.79 15.91
CA LYS A 214 -15.42 -19.33 15.75
C LYS A 214 -14.29 -18.63 16.47
N CYS A 215 -13.54 -17.81 15.75
CA CYS A 215 -12.53 -16.97 16.34
C CYS A 215 -13.18 -15.70 16.91
N LEU A 216 -13.07 -15.55 18.23
CA LEU A 216 -13.40 -14.33 18.95
C LEU A 216 -12.22 -13.37 18.89
N GLY A 217 -12.46 -12.05 18.92
CA GLY A 217 -11.41 -11.03 18.96
C GLY A 217 -11.68 -9.82 19.81
N THR A 218 -10.79 -8.83 19.71
CA THR A 218 -10.77 -7.64 20.58
C THR A 218 -10.88 -6.34 19.79
N ILE A 219 -11.02 -6.45 18.47
CA ILE A 219 -11.00 -5.32 17.55
C ILE A 219 -12.17 -5.36 16.58
N TRP A 220 -12.51 -4.20 16.01
CA TRP A 220 -13.43 -4.10 14.89
C TRP A 220 -13.06 -2.92 14.00
N THR A 221 -13.14 -3.13 12.70
CA THR A 221 -12.98 -2.10 11.67
C THR A 221 -14.34 -1.79 11.08
N GLY A 222 -14.81 -0.54 11.22
CA GLY A 222 -16.13 -0.13 10.76
C GLY A 222 -16.26 -0.05 9.25
N ARG A 223 -17.50 0.17 8.79
CA ARG A 223 -17.79 0.51 7.38
C ARG A 223 -17.35 1.92 7.02
N ASP A 224 -17.48 2.83 7.98
CA ASP A 224 -16.99 4.21 7.93
C ASP A 224 -15.58 4.29 8.53
N ARG A 225 -14.91 5.44 8.42
CA ARG A 225 -13.50 5.66 8.80
C ARG A 225 -13.24 5.68 10.32
N TYR A 226 -13.75 4.68 11.03
CA TYR A 226 -13.44 4.41 12.42
C TYR A 226 -13.15 2.93 12.67
N LEU A 227 -12.35 2.66 13.70
CA LEU A 227 -12.13 1.34 14.25
C LEU A 227 -12.04 1.43 15.76
N TRP A 228 -12.25 0.31 16.44
CA TRP A 228 -12.11 0.26 17.88
C TRP A 228 -11.32 -0.97 18.33
N ILE A 229 -10.62 -0.79 19.44
CA ILE A 229 -9.79 -1.79 20.10
C ILE A 229 -10.17 -1.80 21.56
N ASP A 230 -10.69 -2.92 22.03
CA ASP A 230 -10.99 -3.13 23.44
C ASP A 230 -9.81 -3.77 24.16
N LEU A 231 -9.21 -3.00 25.06
CA LEU A 231 -8.05 -3.40 25.86
C LEU A 231 -8.44 -4.30 27.04
N ALA A 232 -9.73 -4.36 27.40
CA ALA A 232 -10.25 -5.20 28.47
C ALA A 232 -10.78 -6.55 27.96
N ALA A 233 -11.07 -6.67 26.67
CA ALA A 233 -11.47 -7.93 26.04
C ALA A 233 -10.26 -8.86 25.83
N GLY A 234 -10.40 -10.16 26.10
CA GLY A 234 -9.34 -11.16 25.98
C GLY A 234 -8.92 -11.80 27.32
N PRO A 235 -7.74 -12.45 27.37
CA PRO A 235 -6.73 -12.55 26.31
C PRO A 235 -7.14 -13.52 25.19
N VAL A 236 -6.99 -13.06 23.95
CA VAL A 236 -7.16 -13.88 22.73
C VAL A 236 -5.80 -14.38 22.22
N ASN A 237 -5.83 -15.38 21.35
CA ASN A 237 -4.63 -15.85 20.64
C ASN A 237 -4.97 -16.35 19.26
N TYR A 238 -4.12 -16.03 18.29
CA TYR A 238 -4.26 -16.41 16.89
C TYR A 238 -2.92 -16.86 16.33
N GLY A 239 -2.97 -17.69 15.30
CA GLY A 239 -1.81 -17.95 14.45
C GLY A 239 -1.65 -19.43 14.13
N PRO A 240 -0.54 -19.76 13.46
CA PRO A 240 -0.15 -21.14 13.20
C PRO A 240 -0.14 -21.98 14.48
N ALA A 241 -0.74 -23.18 14.43
CA ALA A 241 -0.86 -24.09 15.56
C ALA A 241 0.43 -24.85 15.86
N LEU A 242 1.24 -25.13 14.82
CA LEU A 242 2.47 -25.92 14.94
C LEU A 242 3.73 -25.09 14.67
N SER A 243 3.79 -24.42 13.52
CA SER A 243 4.95 -23.65 13.09
C SER A 243 4.53 -22.59 12.08
N GLY A 244 5.12 -21.39 12.18
CA GLY A 244 4.90 -20.29 11.26
C GLY A 244 5.13 -18.94 11.94
N GLU A 245 5.12 -17.87 11.15
CA GLU A 245 5.25 -16.49 11.63
C GLU A 245 3.86 -15.88 11.96
N GLY A 246 3.86 -14.70 12.59
CA GLY A 246 2.65 -13.91 12.82
C GLY A 246 1.73 -14.39 13.94
N VAL A 247 2.17 -15.35 14.76
CA VAL A 247 1.42 -15.79 15.94
C VAL A 247 1.19 -14.60 16.88
N LEU A 248 -0.07 -14.40 17.27
CA LEU A 248 -0.47 -13.60 18.41
C LEU A 248 -0.53 -14.52 19.65
N PRO A 249 0.54 -14.57 20.47
CA PRO A 249 0.57 -15.44 21.64
C PRO A 249 -0.36 -14.94 22.74
N ARG A 250 -0.78 -15.84 23.64
CA ARG A 250 -1.36 -15.42 24.93
C ARG A 250 -0.25 -14.83 25.80
N GLY A 251 -0.42 -13.64 26.36
CA GLY A 251 0.48 -13.05 27.35
C GLY A 251 1.41 -11.93 26.83
N GLU A 252 2.58 -11.77 27.47
CA GLU A 252 3.30 -10.49 27.55
C GLU A 252 4.04 -9.99 26.28
N PHE A 253 4.06 -10.76 25.19
CA PHE A 253 4.96 -10.49 24.04
C PHE A 253 4.36 -9.64 22.91
N HIS A 254 3.06 -9.36 22.90
CA HIS A 254 2.40 -8.62 21.81
C HIS A 254 1.48 -7.52 22.36
N PRO A 255 1.40 -6.29 21.80
CA PRO A 255 0.65 -5.18 22.38
C PRO A 255 -0.76 -5.53 22.88
N LEU A 256 -1.57 -6.22 22.07
CA LEU A 256 -2.90 -6.68 22.49
C LEU A 256 -2.87 -7.73 23.61
N ALA A 257 -1.92 -8.66 23.56
CA ALA A 257 -1.82 -9.75 24.54
C ALA A 257 -1.16 -9.31 25.86
N ALA A 258 -0.28 -8.31 25.77
CA ALA A 258 0.55 -7.84 26.86
C ALA A 258 -0.21 -6.92 27.84
N LEU A 259 -1.44 -6.55 27.51
CA LEU A 259 -2.37 -5.81 28.36
C LEU A 259 -3.03 -6.69 29.43
N HIS A 260 -3.03 -8.00 29.22
CA HIS A 260 -3.58 -8.99 30.16
C HIS A 260 -2.51 -9.60 31.09
N GLY A 261 -1.28 -9.07 31.05
CA GLY A 261 -0.15 -9.48 31.91
C GLY A 261 -0.15 -8.81 33.28
N ARG A 262 1.00 -8.83 33.97
CA ARG A 262 1.16 -8.16 35.28
C ARG A 262 0.88 -6.65 35.19
N PRO A 263 0.50 -5.98 36.30
CA PRO A 263 0.27 -4.53 36.31
C PRO A 263 1.47 -3.78 35.73
N LYS A 264 1.29 -3.21 34.54
CA LYS A 264 2.31 -2.42 33.85
C LYS A 264 2.34 -1.01 34.40
N SER A 265 3.52 -0.38 34.37
CA SER A 265 3.59 1.05 34.61
C SER A 265 2.75 1.79 33.56
N HIS A 266 2.17 2.93 33.92
CA HIS A 266 1.37 3.73 33.00
C HIS A 266 2.15 4.11 31.72
N LYS A 267 3.45 4.40 31.85
CA LYS A 267 4.32 4.70 30.69
C LYS A 267 4.53 3.48 29.79
N THR A 268 4.71 2.30 30.37
CA THR A 268 4.84 1.05 29.59
C THR A 268 3.57 0.75 28.81
N LEU A 269 2.41 0.90 29.45
CA LEU A 269 1.10 0.76 28.78
C LEU A 269 0.98 1.69 27.57
N LEU A 270 1.27 2.98 27.74
CA LEU A 270 1.18 3.94 26.64
C LEU A 270 2.20 3.68 25.53
N ALA A 271 3.39 3.14 25.85
CA ALA A 271 4.37 2.73 24.84
C ALA A 271 3.87 1.54 24.00
N ASP A 272 3.22 0.55 24.64
CA ASP A 272 2.59 -0.56 23.92
C ASP A 272 1.43 -0.08 23.03
N LEU A 273 0.62 0.88 23.53
CA LEU A 273 -0.45 1.50 22.75
C LEU A 273 0.08 2.31 21.56
N ALA A 274 1.21 3.01 21.73
CA ALA A 274 1.86 3.70 20.61
C ALA A 274 2.31 2.71 19.53
N SER A 275 2.87 1.56 19.92
CA SER A 275 3.22 0.48 18.97
C SER A 275 1.99 -0.11 18.28
N LEU A 276 0.86 -0.22 18.99
CA LEU A 276 -0.40 -0.71 18.44
C LEU A 276 -0.99 0.27 17.43
N ILE A 277 -1.00 1.57 17.73
CA ILE A 277 -1.43 2.63 16.81
C ILE A 277 -0.54 2.63 15.56
N TRP A 278 0.76 2.48 15.73
CA TRP A 278 1.70 2.40 14.60
C TRP A 278 1.44 1.16 13.72
N SER A 279 1.19 0.00 14.32
CA SER A 279 0.82 -1.21 13.58
C SER A 279 -0.51 -1.03 12.82
N ALA A 280 -1.53 -0.44 13.47
CA ALA A 280 -2.81 -0.13 12.84
C ALA A 280 -2.61 0.81 11.64
N TYR A 281 -1.80 1.86 11.83
CA TYR A 281 -1.45 2.80 10.76
C TYR A 281 -0.84 2.09 9.56
N GLN A 282 0.18 1.26 9.77
CA GLN A 282 0.88 0.57 8.68
C GLN A 282 0.01 -0.46 7.94
N VAL A 283 -0.83 -1.21 8.66
CA VAL A 283 -1.59 -2.33 8.07
C VAL A 283 -2.98 -1.91 7.57
N LEU A 284 -3.64 -0.97 8.22
CA LEU A 284 -5.03 -0.61 7.92
C LEU A 284 -5.15 0.72 7.18
N LEU A 285 -4.30 1.70 7.48
CA LEU A 285 -4.46 3.07 6.96
C LEU A 285 -3.56 3.33 5.75
N VAL A 286 -2.31 2.85 5.79
CA VAL A 286 -1.36 2.90 4.68
C VAL A 286 -0.82 1.51 4.30
N PRO A 287 -1.67 0.49 4.08
CA PRO A 287 -1.20 -0.83 3.68
C PRO A 287 -0.34 -0.77 2.42
N SER A 288 0.65 -1.65 2.37
CA SER A 288 1.41 -1.92 1.15
C SER A 288 0.46 -2.37 0.03
N LEU A 289 0.82 -2.08 -1.22
CA LEU A 289 0.10 -2.55 -2.39
C LEU A 289 0.46 -4.01 -2.66
N ARG A 290 -0.51 -4.81 -3.08
CA ARG A 290 -0.26 -6.17 -3.58
C ARG A 290 0.34 -6.15 -4.97
N ILE A 291 -0.16 -5.26 -5.83
CA ILE A 291 0.28 -4.98 -7.18
C ILE A 291 0.01 -3.50 -7.50
N PRO A 292 0.77 -2.86 -8.41
CA PRO A 292 0.38 -1.56 -8.97
C PRO A 292 -0.87 -1.71 -9.84
N VAL A 293 -1.79 -0.75 -9.76
CA VAL A 293 -3.08 -0.80 -10.46
C VAL A 293 -3.33 0.51 -11.23
N PRO A 294 -3.43 0.47 -12.56
CA PRO A 294 -3.76 1.66 -13.34
C PRO A 294 -5.23 2.05 -13.19
N PHE A 295 -5.55 3.32 -13.49
CA PHE A 295 -6.93 3.77 -13.58
C PHE A 295 -7.54 3.34 -14.92
N GLU A 296 -8.70 2.69 -14.87
CA GLU A 296 -9.49 2.30 -16.05
C GLU A 296 -10.98 2.47 -15.75
N SER A 297 -11.75 2.96 -16.72
CA SER A 297 -13.17 3.32 -16.52
C SER A 297 -14.12 2.12 -16.54
N SER A 298 -13.73 1.01 -17.19
CA SER A 298 -14.51 -0.23 -17.18
C SER A 298 -13.75 -1.37 -16.54
N LEU A 299 -14.32 -1.92 -15.47
CA LEU A 299 -13.81 -3.06 -14.71
C LEU A 299 -14.79 -4.22 -14.89
N ILE A 300 -14.29 -5.38 -15.33
CA ILE A 300 -15.11 -6.56 -15.60
C ILE A 300 -14.51 -7.75 -14.86
N VAL A 301 -15.28 -8.37 -13.98
CA VAL A 301 -14.93 -9.64 -13.33
C VAL A 301 -15.64 -10.76 -14.09
N GLN A 302 -14.88 -11.70 -14.63
CA GLN A 302 -15.41 -12.84 -15.37
C GLN A 302 -15.22 -14.13 -14.56
N PHE A 303 -16.29 -14.64 -13.97
CA PHE A 303 -16.29 -15.96 -13.34
C PHE A 303 -16.29 -17.04 -14.41
N ILE A 304 -15.27 -17.89 -14.42
CA ILE A 304 -15.13 -19.05 -15.29
C ILE A 304 -15.26 -20.28 -14.41
N HIS A 305 -16.47 -20.84 -14.37
CA HIS A 305 -16.84 -21.93 -13.50
C HIS A 305 -16.63 -23.28 -14.20
N VAL A 306 -15.58 -23.98 -13.81
CA VAL A 306 -15.25 -25.31 -14.34
C VAL A 306 -15.91 -26.35 -13.42
N HIS A 307 -17.00 -26.96 -13.88
CA HIS A 307 -17.82 -27.87 -13.07
C HIS A 307 -17.75 -29.32 -13.56
N SER A 308 -17.68 -30.27 -12.62
CA SER A 308 -17.60 -31.70 -12.94
C SER A 308 -18.96 -32.38 -13.10
N SER A 309 -19.96 -31.96 -12.32
CA SER A 309 -21.30 -32.54 -12.32
C SER A 309 -22.29 -31.73 -13.17
N GLN A 310 -23.32 -32.38 -13.71
CA GLN A 310 -24.44 -31.69 -14.36
C GLN A 310 -25.31 -30.95 -13.33
N SER A 311 -25.42 -31.47 -12.10
CA SER A 311 -26.05 -30.77 -10.98
C SER A 311 -25.04 -29.81 -10.36
N LYS A 312 -25.24 -28.50 -10.54
CA LYS A 312 -24.42 -27.45 -9.93
C LYS A 312 -24.84 -27.27 -8.47
N ASP A 313 -24.04 -27.78 -7.54
CA ASP A 313 -24.25 -27.49 -6.12
C ASP A 313 -23.82 -26.05 -5.83
N SER A 314 -24.78 -25.17 -5.58
CA SER A 314 -24.54 -23.75 -5.28
C SER A 314 -24.16 -23.50 -3.81
N ILE A 315 -24.16 -24.52 -2.94
CA ILE A 315 -23.84 -24.35 -1.53
C ILE A 315 -22.36 -23.94 -1.40
N GLY A 316 -22.12 -22.75 -0.85
CA GLY A 316 -20.77 -22.20 -0.69
C GLY A 316 -20.16 -21.60 -1.97
N LEU A 317 -20.96 -21.43 -3.03
CA LEU A 317 -20.55 -20.72 -4.24
C LEU A 317 -21.73 -19.93 -4.81
N ASP A 318 -22.19 -18.92 -4.07
CA ASP A 318 -23.20 -17.98 -4.56
C ASP A 318 -22.56 -16.76 -5.24
N TRP A 319 -22.55 -16.77 -6.58
CA TRP A 319 -22.06 -15.65 -7.39
C TRP A 319 -22.76 -14.33 -7.06
N LYS A 320 -24.07 -14.36 -6.78
CA LYS A 320 -24.84 -13.16 -6.44
C LYS A 320 -24.44 -12.62 -5.07
N SER A 321 -24.06 -13.48 -4.13
CA SER A 321 -23.56 -13.04 -2.83
C SER A 321 -22.20 -12.33 -2.96
N ILE A 322 -21.32 -12.86 -3.81
CA ILE A 322 -20.02 -12.23 -4.10
C ILE A 322 -20.24 -10.90 -4.81
N GLU A 323 -21.05 -10.87 -5.86
CA GLU A 323 -21.40 -9.64 -6.60
C GLU A 323 -22.00 -8.58 -5.67
N ARG A 324 -22.98 -8.96 -4.84
CA ARG A 324 -23.63 -8.06 -3.88
C ARG A 324 -22.62 -7.42 -2.93
N THR A 325 -21.62 -8.18 -2.47
CA THR A 325 -20.57 -7.67 -1.57
C THR A 325 -19.82 -6.48 -2.17
N PHE A 326 -19.60 -6.48 -3.49
CA PHE A 326 -18.97 -5.36 -4.19
C PHE A 326 -19.99 -4.29 -4.57
N MET A 327 -21.13 -4.68 -5.16
CA MET A 327 -22.12 -3.75 -5.68
C MET A 327 -22.80 -2.90 -4.60
N ASP A 328 -22.97 -3.42 -3.38
CA ASP A 328 -23.46 -2.64 -2.24
C ASP A 328 -22.52 -1.45 -1.96
N GLU A 329 -21.20 -1.70 -1.97
CA GLU A 329 -20.20 -0.64 -1.75
C GLU A 329 -20.02 0.27 -2.98
N VAL A 330 -20.38 -0.18 -4.18
CA VAL A 330 -20.47 0.67 -5.38
C VAL A 330 -21.65 1.64 -5.23
N ASN A 331 -22.81 1.13 -4.82
CA ASN A 331 -24.04 1.92 -4.64
C ASN A 331 -23.89 2.98 -3.54
N ASP A 332 -23.13 2.66 -2.48
CA ASP A 332 -22.79 3.58 -1.40
C ASP A 332 -21.64 4.54 -1.75
N ALA A 333 -21.19 4.56 -3.02
CA ALA A 333 -20.06 5.36 -3.49
C ALA A 333 -18.81 5.17 -2.60
N GLY A 334 -18.52 3.93 -2.23
CA GLY A 334 -17.42 3.54 -1.33
C GLY A 334 -16.23 2.87 -2.00
N LEU A 335 -16.42 2.14 -3.10
CA LEU A 335 -15.36 1.31 -3.72
C LEU A 335 -14.74 1.92 -4.98
N LEU A 336 -15.57 2.36 -5.93
CA LEU A 336 -15.12 2.86 -7.24
C LEU A 336 -14.58 4.29 -7.15
N LEU A 337 -13.73 4.67 -8.09
CA LEU A 337 -13.12 5.99 -8.16
C LEU A 337 -13.61 6.72 -9.42
N GLY A 338 -14.09 7.97 -9.30
CA GLY A 338 -14.57 8.73 -10.45
C GLY A 338 -15.75 8.07 -11.19
N ASP A 339 -15.63 7.94 -12.51
CA ASP A 339 -16.65 7.36 -13.41
C ASP A 339 -16.47 5.87 -13.69
N GLN A 340 -15.72 5.17 -12.84
CA GLN A 340 -15.53 3.73 -12.95
C GLN A 340 -16.86 2.98 -12.92
N SER A 341 -16.93 1.94 -13.76
CA SER A 341 -18.04 0.99 -13.82
C SER A 341 -17.54 -0.42 -13.52
N LEU A 342 -18.29 -1.17 -12.71
CA LEU A 342 -17.98 -2.56 -12.36
C LEU A 342 -19.08 -3.47 -12.89
N ARG A 343 -18.70 -4.53 -13.60
CA ARG A 343 -19.62 -5.55 -14.13
C ARG A 343 -19.13 -6.95 -13.79
N PHE A 344 -20.06 -7.84 -13.49
CA PHE A 344 -19.79 -9.25 -13.29
C PHE A 344 -20.40 -10.05 -14.43
N LYS A 345 -19.63 -11.01 -14.96
CA LYS A 345 -20.08 -11.98 -15.96
C LYS A 345 -19.75 -13.37 -15.46
N THR A 346 -20.61 -14.34 -15.75
CA THR A 346 -20.40 -15.73 -15.36
C THR A 346 -20.49 -16.62 -16.60
N TYR A 347 -19.52 -17.50 -16.72
CA TYR A 347 -19.40 -18.49 -17.78
C TYR A 347 -19.17 -19.86 -17.15
N ASP A 348 -19.64 -20.90 -17.82
CA ASP A 348 -19.53 -22.28 -17.33
C ASP A 348 -18.76 -23.12 -18.35
N ILE A 349 -17.92 -24.02 -17.84
CA ILE A 349 -17.20 -25.03 -18.62
C ILE A 349 -17.44 -26.38 -17.97
N SER A 350 -17.89 -27.35 -18.77
CA SER A 350 -17.95 -28.75 -18.34
C SER A 350 -16.54 -29.33 -18.24
N PHE A 351 -16.12 -29.76 -17.05
CA PHE A 351 -14.79 -30.36 -16.84
C PHE A 351 -14.58 -31.60 -17.72
N SER A 352 -15.64 -32.37 -17.97
CA SER A 352 -15.61 -33.57 -18.82
C SER A 352 -15.35 -33.28 -20.30
N GLU A 353 -15.68 -32.08 -20.76
CA GLU A 353 -15.52 -31.62 -22.15
C GLU A 353 -14.31 -30.70 -22.31
N CYS A 354 -13.50 -30.54 -21.26
CA CYS A 354 -12.35 -29.64 -21.23
C CYS A 354 -11.03 -30.42 -21.03
N PRO A 355 -10.41 -30.92 -22.11
CA PRO A 355 -9.12 -31.61 -22.04
C PRO A 355 -8.04 -30.76 -21.36
N ILE A 356 -8.02 -29.45 -21.64
CA ILE A 356 -7.06 -28.52 -21.04
C ILE A 356 -7.28 -28.38 -19.52
N CYS A 357 -8.52 -28.40 -19.03
CA CYS A 357 -8.81 -28.40 -17.59
C CYS A 357 -8.24 -29.64 -16.91
N SER A 358 -8.44 -30.82 -17.51
CA SER A 358 -7.91 -32.08 -16.99
C SER A 358 -6.37 -32.10 -16.96
N PHE A 359 -5.74 -31.57 -18.02
CA PHE A 359 -4.29 -31.41 -18.11
C PHE A 359 -3.78 -30.43 -17.04
N ALA A 360 -4.45 -29.28 -16.88
CA ALA A 360 -4.07 -28.26 -15.92
C ALA A 360 -4.09 -28.78 -14.48
N ILE A 361 -5.17 -29.47 -14.08
CA ILE A 361 -5.27 -30.11 -12.76
C ILE A 361 -4.21 -31.19 -12.61
N SER A 362 -4.15 -32.17 -13.52
CA SER A 362 -3.20 -33.28 -13.42
C SER A 362 -1.75 -32.83 -13.34
N ARG A 363 -1.37 -31.81 -14.13
CA ARG A 363 0.01 -31.33 -14.17
C ARG A 363 0.38 -30.42 -13.00
N SER A 364 -0.59 -29.85 -12.32
CA SER A 364 -0.38 -28.96 -11.17
C SER A 364 -0.53 -29.69 -9.83
N THR A 365 -1.06 -30.92 -9.82
CA THR A 365 -1.17 -31.74 -8.61
C THR A 365 0.20 -32.24 -8.16
N ASN A 366 0.52 -31.95 -6.90
CA ASN A 366 1.69 -32.44 -6.18
C ASN A 366 1.26 -33.12 -4.87
N SER A 367 2.09 -34.04 -4.37
CA SER A 367 1.89 -34.68 -3.08
C SER A 367 2.80 -34.09 -2.01
N TYR A 368 2.33 -34.00 -0.77
CA TYR A 368 3.13 -33.68 0.40
C TYR A 368 2.82 -34.64 1.55
N THR A 369 3.73 -34.76 2.50
CA THR A 369 3.53 -35.57 3.72
C THR A 369 3.49 -34.65 4.92
N SER A 370 2.36 -34.63 5.63
CA SER A 370 2.21 -33.92 6.90
C SER A 370 2.39 -34.89 8.08
N ARG A 371 2.86 -34.35 9.20
CA ARG A 371 3.07 -35.09 10.44
C ARG A 371 2.06 -34.58 11.47
N PHE A 372 1.08 -35.42 11.79
CA PHE A 372 0.10 -35.12 12.83
C PHE A 372 0.50 -35.81 14.12
N LEU A 373 0.44 -35.06 15.23
CA LEU A 373 0.59 -35.59 16.57
C LEU A 373 -0.81 -35.77 17.15
N PHE A 374 -1.31 -37.00 17.11
CA PHE A 374 -2.45 -37.40 17.92
C PHE A 374 -1.90 -37.95 19.24
N GLU A 375 -1.97 -39.26 19.47
CA GLU A 375 -1.27 -39.93 20.58
C GLU A 375 0.15 -40.39 20.18
N ASN A 376 0.33 -40.72 18.90
CA ASN A 376 1.61 -41.02 18.25
C ASN A 376 1.74 -40.17 16.98
N TYR A 377 2.98 -40.05 16.47
CA TYR A 377 3.21 -39.35 15.21
C TYR A 377 2.71 -40.18 14.02
N THR A 378 1.68 -39.67 13.34
CA THR A 378 1.14 -40.26 12.12
C THR A 378 1.54 -39.41 10.92
N LEU A 379 2.06 -40.04 9.88
CA LEU A 379 2.34 -39.40 8.60
C LEU A 379 1.12 -39.56 7.68
N ILE A 380 0.58 -38.46 7.19
CA ILE A 380 -0.52 -38.44 6.22
C ILE A 380 0.01 -37.86 4.91
N VAL A 381 -0.16 -38.62 3.83
CA VAL A 381 0.14 -38.14 2.47
C VAL A 381 -1.11 -37.46 1.93
N SER A 382 -0.97 -36.19 1.57
CA SER A 382 -2.03 -35.36 1.03
C SER A 382 -1.60 -34.75 -0.29
N GLU A 383 -2.56 -34.36 -1.12
CA GLU A 383 -2.33 -33.72 -2.42
C GLU A 383 -2.67 -32.23 -2.34
N TYR A 384 -2.03 -31.44 -3.20
CA TYR A 384 -2.30 -30.01 -3.36
C TYR A 384 -2.06 -29.58 -4.81
N LEU A 385 -2.66 -28.46 -5.21
CA LEU A 385 -2.41 -27.84 -6.50
C LEU A 385 -1.33 -26.75 -6.35
N ASP A 386 -0.28 -26.83 -7.16
CA ASP A 386 0.69 -25.73 -7.30
C ASP A 386 0.03 -24.59 -8.08
N SER A 387 -0.22 -23.47 -7.38
CA SER A 387 -0.95 -22.34 -7.95
C SER A 387 -0.17 -21.67 -9.08
N LYS A 388 1.17 -21.61 -9.00
CA LYS A 388 2.02 -20.99 -10.03
C LYS A 388 2.05 -21.82 -11.29
N ARG A 389 2.11 -23.15 -11.15
CA ARG A 389 2.06 -24.04 -12.30
C ARG A 389 0.69 -23.98 -12.98
N LEU A 390 -0.38 -23.93 -12.19
CA LEU A 390 -1.74 -23.81 -12.70
C LEU A 390 -1.95 -22.47 -13.41
N HIS A 391 -1.48 -21.37 -12.81
CA HIS A 391 -1.45 -20.04 -13.41
C HIS A 391 -0.77 -20.04 -14.77
N GLN A 392 0.46 -20.58 -14.86
CA GLN A 392 1.19 -20.67 -16.12
C GLN A 392 0.38 -21.39 -17.21
N ILE A 393 -0.20 -22.55 -16.89
CA ILE A 393 -0.98 -23.33 -17.86
C ILE A 393 -2.22 -22.54 -18.32
N LEU A 394 -2.92 -21.88 -17.41
CA LEU A 394 -4.10 -21.06 -17.74
C LEU A 394 -3.74 -19.85 -18.60
N SER A 395 -2.63 -19.16 -18.30
CA SER A 395 -2.14 -18.06 -19.11
C SER A 395 -1.74 -18.52 -20.52
N ASP A 396 -1.04 -19.65 -20.63
CA ASP A 396 -0.58 -20.21 -21.91
C ASP A 396 -1.75 -20.72 -22.79
N SER A 397 -2.92 -20.99 -22.19
CA SER A 397 -4.10 -21.55 -22.87
C SER A 397 -5.34 -20.66 -22.79
N ALA A 398 -5.16 -19.36 -22.53
CA ALA A 398 -6.26 -18.43 -22.31
C ALA A 398 -7.28 -18.41 -23.46
N ASP A 399 -6.83 -18.43 -24.73
CA ASP A 399 -7.71 -18.42 -25.90
C ASP A 399 -8.59 -19.68 -26.00
N GLU A 400 -8.03 -20.83 -25.61
CA GLU A 400 -8.75 -22.11 -25.60
C GLU A 400 -9.86 -22.08 -24.54
N PHE A 401 -9.57 -21.56 -23.34
CA PHE A 401 -10.57 -21.37 -22.30
C PHE A 401 -11.68 -20.41 -22.72
N ARG A 402 -11.33 -19.31 -23.40
CA ARG A 402 -12.33 -18.36 -23.92
C ARG A 402 -13.25 -19.00 -24.95
N ARG A 403 -12.70 -19.82 -25.85
CA ARG A 403 -13.48 -20.57 -26.83
C ARG A 403 -14.42 -21.57 -26.17
N LEU A 404 -13.92 -22.36 -25.21
CA LEU A 404 -14.72 -23.37 -24.50
C LEU A 404 -15.82 -22.76 -23.64
N ALA A 405 -15.59 -21.58 -23.08
CA ALA A 405 -16.56 -20.84 -22.28
C ALA A 405 -17.51 -19.96 -23.11
N GLU A 406 -17.39 -19.96 -24.44
CA GLU A 406 -18.15 -19.12 -25.37
C GLU A 406 -18.09 -17.62 -25.00
N ILE A 407 -16.92 -17.16 -24.54
CA ILE A 407 -16.72 -15.77 -24.11
C ILE A 407 -16.63 -14.87 -25.35
N PRO A 408 -17.45 -13.81 -25.46
CA PRO A 408 -17.39 -12.89 -26.59
C PRO A 408 -16.07 -12.09 -26.60
N GLU A 409 -15.61 -11.71 -27.78
CA GLU A 409 -14.38 -10.93 -27.94
C GLU A 409 -14.54 -9.45 -27.53
N GLU A 410 -15.77 -8.92 -27.52
CA GLU A 410 -16.06 -7.49 -27.35
C GLU A 410 -16.12 -7.03 -25.89
N ASP A 411 -14.97 -7.02 -25.19
CA ASP A 411 -14.85 -6.38 -23.88
C ASP A 411 -13.69 -5.38 -23.86
N PHE A 412 -14.03 -4.10 -23.66
CA PHE A 412 -13.06 -3.02 -23.42
C PHE A 412 -12.90 -2.78 -21.91
N GLY A 413 -11.67 -2.48 -21.47
CA GLY A 413 -11.32 -2.20 -20.07
C GLY A 413 -10.51 -3.32 -19.41
N ILE A 414 -10.39 -3.27 -18.08
CA ILE A 414 -9.71 -4.32 -17.30
C ILE A 414 -10.65 -5.50 -17.14
N ILE A 415 -10.23 -6.65 -17.65
CA ILE A 415 -10.90 -7.93 -17.48
C ILE A 415 -10.12 -8.77 -16.48
N LEU A 416 -10.76 -9.13 -15.37
CA LEU A 416 -10.20 -10.07 -14.39
C LEU A 416 -10.90 -11.44 -14.53
N PRO A 417 -10.27 -12.44 -15.15
CA PRO A 417 -10.76 -13.80 -15.14
C PRO A 417 -10.58 -14.43 -13.74
N VAL A 418 -11.64 -15.07 -13.26
CA VAL A 418 -11.71 -15.79 -11.99
C VAL A 418 -12.05 -17.24 -12.29
N TYR A 419 -11.04 -18.08 -12.35
CA TYR A 419 -11.18 -19.51 -12.59
C TYR A 419 -11.58 -20.22 -11.30
N VAL A 420 -12.72 -20.90 -11.31
CA VAL A 420 -13.19 -21.70 -10.18
C VAL A 420 -13.31 -23.15 -10.60
N PHE A 421 -12.39 -23.98 -10.13
CA PHE A 421 -12.38 -25.42 -10.34
C PHE A 421 -13.23 -26.11 -9.29
N ASP A 422 -14.48 -26.43 -9.65
CA ASP A 422 -15.40 -27.22 -8.85
C ASP A 422 -15.30 -28.71 -9.22
N LEU A 423 -14.44 -29.40 -8.50
CA LEU A 423 -14.03 -30.76 -8.81
C LEU A 423 -14.85 -31.77 -8.00
N ASP A 424 -15.36 -32.80 -8.68
CA ASP A 424 -15.95 -33.98 -8.02
C ASP A 424 -14.84 -34.91 -7.51
N TYR A 425 -13.98 -34.37 -6.64
CA TYR A 425 -12.84 -35.06 -6.05
C TYR A 425 -13.10 -35.27 -4.56
N ASN A 426 -13.02 -36.52 -4.10
CA ASN A 426 -13.36 -36.92 -2.73
C ASN A 426 -12.26 -36.64 -1.70
N ARG A 427 -11.05 -36.33 -2.17
CA ARG A 427 -9.94 -35.90 -1.30
C ARG A 427 -9.86 -34.38 -1.29
N LEU A 428 -9.38 -33.84 -0.17
CA LEU A 428 -9.09 -32.42 -0.06
C LEU A 428 -7.99 -32.04 -1.06
N LEU A 429 -8.27 -31.02 -1.86
CA LEU A 429 -7.30 -30.41 -2.76
C LEU A 429 -7.36 -28.89 -2.57
N LEU A 430 -6.26 -28.33 -2.07
CA LEU A 430 -6.09 -26.89 -1.84
C LEU A 430 -4.94 -26.35 -2.71
N LEU A 431 -4.98 -25.05 -2.99
CA LEU A 431 -3.88 -24.34 -3.65
C LEU A 431 -2.75 -24.12 -2.64
N ASP A 432 -1.54 -24.51 -3.02
CA ASP A 432 -0.32 -24.40 -2.23
C ASP A 432 -0.49 -24.92 -0.79
N ARG A 433 -1.31 -25.98 -0.62
CA ARG A 433 -1.67 -26.66 0.64
C ARG A 433 -2.60 -25.89 1.57
N TYR A 434 -2.67 -24.57 1.48
CA TYR A 434 -3.33 -23.73 2.49
C TYR A 434 -4.53 -22.93 1.95
N HIS A 435 -4.58 -22.67 0.65
CA HIS A 435 -5.48 -21.66 0.08
C HIS A 435 -6.61 -22.30 -0.71
N GLN A 436 -7.82 -21.79 -0.52
CA GLN A 436 -8.95 -22.11 -1.41
C GLN A 436 -8.94 -21.24 -2.67
N SER A 437 -8.34 -20.06 -2.58
CA SER A 437 -8.24 -19.08 -3.66
C SER A 437 -6.90 -18.34 -3.58
N VAL A 438 -6.27 -18.12 -4.74
CA VAL A 438 -5.00 -17.39 -4.88
C VAL A 438 -5.17 -16.29 -5.93
N ALA A 439 -4.69 -15.10 -5.59
CA ALA A 439 -4.71 -13.92 -6.44
C ALA A 439 -3.36 -13.75 -7.17
N PHE A 440 -3.42 -13.66 -8.50
CA PHE A 440 -2.31 -13.27 -9.36
C PHE A 440 -2.55 -11.84 -9.89
N ARG A 441 -1.59 -11.30 -10.65
CA ARG A 441 -1.71 -9.95 -11.22
C ARG A 441 -2.81 -9.86 -12.28
N ASP A 442 -3.04 -10.96 -12.98
CA ASP A 442 -3.83 -11.08 -14.21
C ASP A 442 -5.05 -12.01 -14.06
N MET A 443 -5.13 -12.80 -13.00
CA MET A 443 -6.25 -13.70 -12.75
C MET A 443 -6.40 -14.09 -11.28
N VAL A 444 -7.55 -14.67 -10.94
CA VAL A 444 -7.79 -15.36 -9.67
C VAL A 444 -8.06 -16.83 -9.97
N ILE A 445 -7.48 -17.71 -9.14
CA ILE A 445 -7.70 -19.15 -9.24
C ILE A 445 -8.25 -19.65 -7.91
N ALA A 446 -9.37 -20.36 -7.94
CA ALA A 446 -9.96 -21.01 -6.79
C ALA A 446 -10.27 -22.49 -7.06
N VAL A 447 -10.25 -23.29 -6.00
CA VAL A 447 -10.54 -24.72 -6.06
C VAL A 447 -11.53 -25.11 -4.97
N ARG A 448 -12.48 -25.97 -5.34
CA ARG A 448 -13.43 -26.62 -4.45
C ARG A 448 -13.46 -28.12 -4.76
N THR A 449 -13.64 -28.92 -3.71
CA THR A 449 -13.77 -30.40 -3.77
C THR A 449 -15.03 -30.85 -3.02
N THR A 450 -15.38 -32.14 -3.06
CA THR A 450 -16.57 -32.66 -2.35
C THR A 450 -16.40 -32.75 -0.84
N SER A 451 -15.15 -32.69 -0.35
CA SER A 451 -14.88 -32.56 1.08
C SER A 451 -15.45 -31.24 1.60
N THR A 452 -16.20 -31.29 2.70
CA THR A 452 -16.93 -30.14 3.27
C THR A 452 -16.10 -29.35 4.28
N GLN A 453 -15.21 -30.02 5.00
CA GLN A 453 -14.44 -29.43 6.10
C GLN A 453 -13.04 -30.05 6.20
N THR A 454 -12.08 -29.24 6.67
CA THR A 454 -10.77 -29.73 7.08
C THR A 454 -10.28 -28.99 8.33
N VAL A 455 -9.48 -29.68 9.14
CA VAL A 455 -8.71 -29.02 10.20
C VAL A 455 -7.60 -28.23 9.52
N SER A 456 -7.52 -26.94 9.81
CA SER A 456 -6.44 -26.08 9.31
C SER A 456 -5.23 -26.12 10.25
N ASP A 457 -4.08 -25.69 9.72
CA ASP A 457 -2.86 -25.49 10.49
C ASP A 457 -2.90 -24.25 11.40
N TYR A 458 -4.04 -23.56 11.47
CA TYR A 458 -4.23 -22.38 12.31
C TYR A 458 -5.01 -22.73 13.57
N SER A 459 -4.73 -21.98 14.64
CA SER A 459 -5.49 -22.03 15.88
C SER A 459 -5.95 -20.64 16.28
N CYS A 460 -7.13 -20.57 16.88
CA CYS A 460 -7.61 -19.37 17.54
C CYS A 460 -8.27 -19.74 18.87
N ASN A 461 -8.04 -18.91 19.89
CA ASN A 461 -8.65 -19.06 21.21
C ASN A 461 -8.43 -20.44 21.84
N GLY A 462 -7.30 -21.08 21.52
CA GLY A 462 -6.91 -22.39 22.05
C GLY A 462 -7.56 -23.59 21.34
N ARG A 463 -8.15 -23.38 20.17
CA ARG A 463 -8.73 -24.45 19.33
C ARG A 463 -8.22 -24.34 17.90
N HIS A 464 -8.15 -25.47 17.20
CA HIS A 464 -7.88 -25.47 15.76
C HIS A 464 -9.02 -24.78 14.99
N VAL A 465 -8.65 -23.98 14.01
CA VAL A 465 -9.60 -23.40 13.06
C VAL A 465 -10.02 -24.49 12.08
N ILE A 466 -11.34 -24.65 11.89
CA ILE A 466 -11.90 -25.59 10.93
C ILE A 466 -12.28 -24.80 9.69
N THR A 467 -11.67 -25.14 8.56
CA THR A 467 -11.95 -24.49 7.27
C THR A 467 -13.11 -25.21 6.60
N GLN A 468 -14.14 -24.46 6.23
CA GLN A 468 -15.22 -24.93 5.38
C GLN A 468 -14.73 -24.88 3.93
N THR A 469 -14.35 -26.04 3.39
CA THR A 469 -13.65 -26.13 2.10
C THR A 469 -14.57 -25.90 0.90
N ARG A 470 -15.89 -25.99 1.11
CA ARG A 470 -16.90 -25.71 0.07
C ARG A 470 -17.33 -24.25 -0.04
N THR A 471 -17.15 -23.44 1.01
CA THR A 471 -17.49 -22.01 1.00
C THR A 471 -16.33 -21.21 0.42
N LEU A 472 -16.53 -20.65 -0.77
CA LEU A 472 -15.54 -19.89 -1.53
C LEU A 472 -15.82 -18.39 -1.56
N GLU A 473 -16.99 -17.93 -1.11
CA GLU A 473 -17.43 -16.55 -1.27
C GLU A 473 -16.43 -15.56 -0.66
N ARG A 474 -16.03 -15.79 0.59
CA ARG A 474 -15.07 -14.94 1.30
C ARG A 474 -13.65 -14.98 0.68
N PRO A 475 -13.02 -16.16 0.45
CA PRO A 475 -11.73 -16.25 -0.24
C PRO A 475 -11.71 -15.58 -1.63
N LEU A 476 -12.81 -15.70 -2.39
CA LEU A 476 -12.94 -15.08 -3.71
C LEU A 476 -13.00 -13.56 -3.60
N VAL A 477 -13.81 -13.00 -2.68
CA VAL A 477 -13.85 -11.55 -2.43
C VAL A 477 -12.45 -11.01 -2.11
N GLY A 478 -11.72 -11.67 -1.20
CA GLY A 478 -10.35 -11.27 -0.87
C GLY A 478 -9.37 -11.38 -2.04
N SER A 479 -9.53 -12.37 -2.91
CA SER A 479 -8.64 -12.55 -4.07
C SER A 479 -8.92 -11.54 -5.18
N ILE A 480 -10.20 -11.24 -5.44
CA ILE A 480 -10.61 -10.20 -6.39
C ILE A 480 -10.09 -8.82 -5.94
N LEU A 481 -10.18 -8.49 -4.64
CA LEU A 481 -9.63 -7.24 -4.10
C LEU A 481 -8.12 -7.09 -4.35
N GLN A 482 -7.37 -8.18 -4.24
CA GLN A 482 -5.94 -8.20 -4.49
C GLN A 482 -5.60 -7.99 -5.98
N SER A 483 -6.28 -8.71 -6.88
CA SER A 483 -5.97 -8.68 -8.32
C SER A 483 -6.55 -7.45 -9.04
N MET A 484 -7.73 -6.98 -8.65
CA MET A 484 -8.40 -5.85 -9.32
C MET A 484 -7.92 -4.50 -8.78
N TRP A 485 -7.73 -4.38 -7.47
CA TRP A 485 -7.43 -3.10 -6.80
C TRP A 485 -6.12 -3.09 -5.99
N GLY A 486 -5.34 -4.17 -6.05
CA GLY A 486 -4.04 -4.22 -5.38
C GLY A 486 -4.13 -4.17 -3.85
N VAL A 487 -5.30 -4.45 -3.27
CA VAL A 487 -5.50 -4.38 -1.81
C VAL A 487 -4.74 -5.52 -1.14
N SER A 488 -3.79 -5.19 -0.27
CA SER A 488 -3.03 -6.21 0.46
C SER A 488 -3.89 -6.89 1.55
N PRO A 489 -3.71 -8.20 1.77
CA PRO A 489 -4.29 -8.87 2.93
C PRO A 489 -3.88 -8.21 4.26
N THR A 490 -4.80 -8.19 5.22
CA THR A 490 -4.59 -7.53 6.53
C THR A 490 -3.61 -8.25 7.46
N HIS A 491 -3.05 -9.41 7.07
CA HIS A 491 -1.91 -10.00 7.77
C HIS A 491 -0.56 -9.75 7.11
N LEU A 492 -0.52 -9.08 5.96
CA LEU A 492 0.73 -8.87 5.24
C LEU A 492 1.18 -7.42 5.36
N LEU A 493 2.44 -7.25 5.73
CA LEU A 493 3.12 -5.96 5.83
C LEU A 493 4.50 -6.06 5.19
N TRP A 494 4.93 -5.02 4.48
CA TRP A 494 6.34 -4.91 4.09
C TRP A 494 7.17 -4.26 5.19
N ASN A 495 8.25 -4.92 5.63
CA ASN A 495 9.22 -4.33 6.56
C ASN A 495 10.48 -3.87 5.82
N ARG A 496 10.69 -2.55 5.77
CA ARG A 496 11.89 -1.94 5.20
C ARG A 496 13.19 -2.37 5.86
N ARG A 497 13.20 -2.60 7.18
CA ARG A 497 14.42 -2.93 7.94
C ARG A 497 14.93 -4.33 7.61
N ASP A 498 14.00 -5.27 7.49
CA ASP A 498 14.30 -6.67 7.17
C ASP A 498 14.30 -6.93 5.64
N ASN A 499 13.88 -5.94 4.85
CA ASN A 499 13.68 -6.04 3.40
C ASN A 499 12.87 -7.28 3.01
N ARG A 500 11.81 -7.58 3.78
CA ARG A 500 10.95 -8.76 3.61
C ARG A 500 9.50 -8.45 3.95
N THR A 501 8.59 -9.24 3.38
CA THR A 501 7.19 -9.27 3.81
C THR A 501 7.10 -10.00 5.15
N LEU A 502 6.48 -9.37 6.13
CA LEU A 502 6.13 -9.95 7.41
C LEU A 502 4.68 -10.41 7.41
N VAL A 503 4.43 -11.46 8.18
CA VAL A 503 3.09 -11.94 8.50
C VAL A 503 2.75 -11.54 9.93
N ASP A 504 1.63 -10.85 10.13
CA ASP A 504 1.09 -10.46 11.43
C ASP A 504 -0.43 -10.65 11.46
N TYR A 505 -0.92 -11.64 12.20
CA TYR A 505 -2.34 -11.96 12.23
C TYR A 505 -3.18 -11.06 13.14
N THR A 506 -2.59 -10.04 13.77
CA THR A 506 -3.29 -9.06 14.64
C THR A 506 -4.55 -8.48 13.99
N TRP A 507 -4.46 -8.15 12.69
CA TRP A 507 -5.53 -7.48 11.95
C TRP A 507 -6.30 -8.43 11.01
N SER A 508 -6.09 -9.75 11.13
CA SER A 508 -6.79 -10.76 10.32
C SER A 508 -8.08 -11.28 10.95
N ILE A 509 -8.74 -10.43 11.75
CA ILE A 509 -9.99 -10.71 12.42
C ILE A 509 -10.89 -9.46 12.39
N GLY A 510 -12.20 -9.63 12.56
CA GLY A 510 -13.17 -8.54 12.42
C GLY A 510 -13.70 -8.41 10.99
N GLN A 511 -14.02 -7.19 10.55
CA GLN A 511 -14.61 -6.93 9.23
C GLN A 511 -13.56 -6.94 8.12
N THR A 512 -13.13 -8.14 7.73
CA THR A 512 -12.18 -8.30 6.62
C THR A 512 -12.39 -9.64 5.91
N PRO A 513 -12.33 -9.69 4.57
CA PRO A 513 -12.35 -10.96 3.85
C PRO A 513 -11.02 -11.71 3.94
N PHE A 514 -9.98 -11.11 4.51
CA PHE A 514 -8.62 -11.64 4.53
C PHE A 514 -8.33 -12.50 5.77
N GLY A 515 -7.34 -13.39 5.61
CA GLY A 515 -6.81 -14.23 6.69
C GLY A 515 -7.72 -15.40 7.05
N PRO A 516 -7.28 -16.29 7.94
CA PRO A 516 -8.03 -17.49 8.32
C PRO A 516 -8.99 -17.27 9.50
N PHE A 517 -8.90 -16.14 10.21
CA PHE A 517 -9.62 -15.92 11.47
C PHE A 517 -10.89 -15.08 11.33
N SER A 518 -11.10 -14.41 10.20
CA SER A 518 -12.38 -13.76 9.91
C SER A 518 -13.30 -14.66 9.08
N GLU A 519 -14.59 -14.62 9.42
CA GLU A 519 -15.68 -15.31 8.71
C GLU A 519 -16.44 -14.37 7.76
N LEU A 520 -16.18 -13.06 7.80
CA LEU A 520 -16.97 -12.07 7.08
C LEU A 520 -16.43 -11.85 5.66
N SER A 521 -17.33 -11.79 4.68
CA SER A 521 -17.00 -11.33 3.32
C SER A 521 -17.15 -9.82 3.14
N SER A 522 -17.83 -9.13 4.07
CA SER A 522 -18.11 -7.69 3.97
C SER A 522 -16.84 -6.84 4.06
N LEU A 523 -16.89 -5.66 3.42
CA LEU A 523 -15.74 -4.75 3.33
C LEU A 523 -15.81 -3.67 4.41
N SER A 524 -14.68 -3.38 5.03
CA SER A 524 -14.52 -2.21 5.91
C SER A 524 -13.98 -1.02 5.12
N PHE A 525 -13.96 0.17 5.73
CA PHE A 525 -13.34 1.35 5.12
C PHE A 525 -11.89 1.10 4.70
N VAL A 526 -11.17 0.20 5.37
CA VAL A 526 -9.78 -0.16 5.08
C VAL A 526 -9.61 -0.69 3.67
N GLN A 527 -10.45 -1.64 3.26
CA GLN A 527 -10.36 -2.22 1.91
C GLN A 527 -10.82 -1.22 0.85
N LYS A 528 -11.85 -0.43 1.17
CA LYS A 528 -12.43 0.59 0.28
C LYS A 528 -11.47 1.74 -0.02
N ASP A 529 -10.92 2.34 1.02
CA ASP A 529 -9.95 3.43 0.89
C ASP A 529 -8.65 2.92 0.25
N ALA A 530 -8.20 1.70 0.60
CA ALA A 530 -7.04 1.11 -0.07
C ALA A 530 -7.27 0.91 -1.57
N ALA A 531 -8.44 0.43 -2.00
CA ALA A 531 -8.74 0.21 -3.41
C ALA A 531 -8.64 1.50 -4.24
N ARG A 532 -9.22 2.60 -3.74
CA ARG A 532 -9.14 3.92 -4.38
C ARG A 532 -7.75 4.51 -4.33
N ARG A 533 -7.11 4.47 -3.16
CA ARG A 533 -5.77 5.04 -2.94
C ARG A 533 -4.73 4.35 -3.81
N ASN A 534 -4.80 3.03 -3.99
CA ASN A 534 -3.80 2.29 -4.76
C ASN A 534 -3.74 2.71 -6.23
N ILE A 535 -4.89 3.04 -6.82
CA ILE A 535 -4.96 3.60 -8.17
C ILE A 535 -4.24 4.95 -8.23
N LEU A 536 -4.59 5.86 -7.32
CA LEU A 536 -4.00 7.20 -7.25
C LEU A 536 -2.50 7.17 -6.96
N LEU A 537 -2.04 6.29 -6.08
CA LEU A 537 -0.62 6.09 -5.79
C LEU A 537 0.14 5.55 -7.01
N THR A 538 -0.47 4.64 -7.78
CA THR A 538 0.13 4.10 -9.01
C THR A 538 0.24 5.19 -10.07
N SER A 539 -0.84 5.96 -10.32
CA SER A 539 -0.82 7.10 -11.25
C SER A 539 0.19 8.17 -10.83
N LEU A 540 0.22 8.55 -9.55
CA LEU A 540 1.17 9.53 -9.04
C LEU A 540 2.62 9.04 -9.18
N ASN A 541 2.88 7.76 -8.90
CA ASN A 541 4.20 7.17 -9.10
C ASN A 541 4.60 7.23 -10.57
N TYR A 542 3.70 6.85 -11.49
CA TYR A 542 3.93 6.95 -12.93
C TYR A 542 4.26 8.37 -13.37
N THR A 543 3.44 9.36 -12.99
CA THR A 543 3.66 10.78 -13.30
C THR A 543 5.02 11.27 -12.78
N ILE A 544 5.41 10.90 -11.55
CA ILE A 544 6.72 11.27 -11.00
C ILE A 544 7.84 10.60 -11.79
N THR A 545 7.78 9.30 -12.03
CA THR A 545 8.83 8.57 -12.77
C THR A 545 8.99 9.10 -14.19
N SER A 546 7.89 9.35 -14.90
CA SER A 546 7.93 9.92 -16.25
C SER A 546 8.45 11.36 -16.25
N ALA A 547 8.13 12.17 -15.24
CA ALA A 547 8.72 13.51 -15.10
C ALA A 547 10.24 13.45 -14.84
N LEU A 548 10.71 12.48 -14.06
CA LEU A 548 12.14 12.24 -13.85
C LEU A 548 12.84 11.84 -15.16
N ASP A 549 12.24 10.95 -15.95
CA ASP A 549 12.78 10.54 -17.25
C ASP A 549 12.94 11.73 -18.20
N VAL A 550 11.97 12.65 -18.22
CA VAL A 550 12.08 13.88 -19.01
C VAL A 550 13.20 14.78 -18.51
N LEU A 551 13.34 14.95 -17.19
CA LEU A 551 14.42 15.75 -16.60
C LEU A 551 15.81 15.17 -16.90
N ASP A 552 15.95 13.85 -16.82
CA ASP A 552 17.19 13.16 -17.16
C ASP A 552 17.52 13.31 -18.65
N SER A 553 16.50 13.23 -19.53
CA SER A 553 16.64 13.53 -20.94
C SER A 553 17.13 14.98 -21.16
N ILE A 554 16.54 15.97 -20.49
CA ILE A 554 17.00 17.37 -20.56
C ILE A 554 18.46 17.50 -20.10
N ALA A 555 18.82 16.86 -18.99
CA ALA A 555 20.18 16.90 -18.45
C ALA A 555 21.20 16.29 -19.42
N SER A 556 20.85 15.17 -20.07
CA SER A 556 21.71 14.50 -21.06
C SER A 556 21.98 15.35 -22.32
N HIS A 557 21.06 16.24 -22.68
CA HIS A 557 21.17 17.14 -23.83
C HIS A 557 21.74 18.53 -23.47
N GLY A 558 22.47 18.65 -22.37
CA GLY A 558 23.15 19.89 -21.97
C GLY A 558 22.27 20.90 -21.24
N GLY A 559 21.06 20.51 -20.80
CA GLY A 559 20.17 21.32 -19.96
C GLY A 559 19.11 22.11 -20.72
N GLU A 560 18.11 22.60 -19.97
CA GLU A 560 16.88 23.20 -20.51
C GLU A 560 17.12 24.39 -21.45
N ARG A 561 18.12 25.24 -21.14
CA ARG A 561 18.42 26.45 -21.92
C ARG A 561 19.10 26.15 -23.25
N ASN A 562 19.85 25.06 -23.31
CA ASN A 562 20.56 24.63 -24.53
C ASN A 562 19.62 23.84 -25.44
N LEU A 563 18.74 23.04 -24.84
CA LEU A 563 17.77 22.23 -25.57
C LEU A 563 16.58 23.05 -26.07
N LEU A 564 16.01 23.93 -25.25
CA LEU A 564 14.76 24.62 -25.54
C LEU A 564 15.00 26.08 -25.98
N LYS A 565 14.62 26.40 -27.23
CA LYS A 565 14.57 27.78 -27.76
C LYS A 565 13.67 28.69 -26.88
N GLN A 566 13.90 30.00 -26.88
CA GLN A 566 13.28 30.99 -25.98
C GLN A 566 11.76 30.81 -25.76
N ASN A 567 11.00 30.63 -26.84
CA ASN A 567 9.54 30.45 -26.84
C ASN A 567 9.12 29.08 -26.27
N ARG A 568 9.81 27.99 -26.62
CA ARG A 568 9.55 26.65 -26.06
C ARG A 568 9.95 26.56 -24.59
N HIS A 569 11.00 27.27 -24.20
CA HIS A 569 11.45 27.38 -22.82
C HIS A 569 10.41 28.06 -21.93
N VAL A 570 9.78 29.16 -22.39
CA VAL A 570 8.71 29.82 -21.63
C VAL A 570 7.53 28.88 -21.38
N GLU A 571 7.08 28.18 -22.42
CA GLU A 571 5.98 27.21 -22.29
C GLU A 571 6.34 26.06 -21.35
N PHE A 572 7.55 25.49 -21.49
CA PHE A 572 8.06 24.46 -20.58
C PHE A 572 8.02 24.91 -19.12
N VAL A 573 8.52 26.10 -18.79
CA VAL A 573 8.51 26.63 -17.42
C VAL A 573 7.08 26.78 -16.91
N GLN A 574 6.16 27.30 -17.73
CA GLN A 574 4.76 27.48 -17.33
C GLN A 574 4.07 26.14 -17.06
N ARG A 575 4.26 25.17 -17.96
CA ARG A 575 3.72 23.81 -17.85
C ARG A 575 4.29 23.08 -16.64
N TRP A 576 5.59 23.18 -16.40
CA TRP A 576 6.24 22.54 -15.27
C TRP A 576 5.74 23.11 -13.93
N ASN A 577 5.62 24.44 -13.83
CA ASN A 577 5.06 25.08 -12.64
C ASN A 577 3.60 24.67 -12.41
N LEU A 578 2.80 24.53 -13.47
CA LEU A 578 1.42 24.05 -13.36
C LEU A 578 1.34 22.58 -12.95
N LEU A 579 2.17 21.72 -13.54
CA LEU A 579 2.32 20.31 -13.18
C LEU A 579 2.64 20.18 -11.69
N LYS A 580 3.69 20.87 -11.21
CA LYS A 580 4.06 20.87 -9.79
C LYS A 580 2.89 21.31 -8.90
N TYR A 581 2.21 22.38 -9.28
CA TYR A 581 1.05 22.88 -8.54
C TYR A 581 -0.08 21.84 -8.44
N LYS A 582 -0.41 21.19 -9.55
CA LYS A 582 -1.43 20.14 -9.59
C LYS A 582 -1.02 18.92 -8.75
N LEU A 583 0.25 18.53 -8.77
CA LEU A 583 0.77 17.47 -7.91
C LEU A 583 0.67 17.82 -6.42
N ASP A 584 1.04 19.04 -6.02
CA ASP A 584 0.89 19.51 -4.64
C ASP A 584 -0.59 19.45 -4.19
N LYS A 585 -1.52 19.82 -5.08
CA LYS A 585 -2.96 19.74 -4.81
C LYS A 585 -3.47 18.30 -4.75
N ALA A 586 -2.99 17.40 -5.61
CA ALA A 586 -3.29 15.98 -5.53
C ALA A 586 -2.82 15.37 -4.19
N ILE A 587 -1.62 15.70 -3.72
CA ILE A 587 -1.10 15.29 -2.41
C ILE A 587 -1.98 15.85 -1.27
N SER A 588 -2.38 17.12 -1.36
CA SER A 588 -3.28 17.73 -0.38
C SER A 588 -4.64 17.01 -0.32
N SER A 589 -5.27 16.77 -1.48
CA SER A 589 -6.53 16.03 -1.58
C SER A 589 -6.42 14.60 -1.05
N LEU A 590 -5.33 13.88 -1.37
CA LEU A 590 -5.04 12.55 -0.81
C LEU A 590 -4.89 12.58 0.72
N SER A 591 -4.24 13.61 1.25
CA SER A 591 -4.06 13.82 2.69
C SER A 591 -5.39 14.08 3.40
N HIS A 592 -6.35 14.69 2.71
CA HIS A 592 -7.72 14.87 3.20
C HIS A 592 -8.65 13.68 2.89
N LEU A 593 -8.12 12.61 2.29
CA LEU A 593 -8.87 11.41 1.87
C LEU A 593 -10.01 11.74 0.88
N ASP A 594 -9.84 12.81 0.09
CA ASP A 594 -10.68 13.22 -1.02
C ASP A 594 -10.09 12.65 -2.32
N PHE A 595 -10.51 11.42 -2.61
CA PHE A 595 -9.96 10.64 -3.72
C PHE A 595 -10.39 11.16 -5.09
N ASP A 596 -11.60 11.71 -5.21
CA ASP A 596 -12.12 12.22 -6.49
C ASP A 596 -11.41 13.51 -6.89
N MET A 597 -11.18 14.42 -5.94
CA MET A 597 -10.40 15.63 -6.22
C MET A 597 -8.94 15.29 -6.54
N ALA A 598 -8.36 14.29 -5.85
CA ALA A 598 -7.02 13.80 -6.16
C ALA A 598 -6.95 13.20 -7.58
N LEU A 599 -7.95 12.42 -8.00
CA LEU A 599 -8.04 11.88 -9.36
C LEU A 599 -8.05 13.02 -10.39
N TYR A 600 -8.90 14.02 -10.19
CA TYR A 600 -8.99 15.17 -11.09
C TYR A 600 -7.62 15.85 -11.27
N PHE A 601 -6.93 16.16 -10.17
CA PHE A 601 -5.62 16.83 -10.25
C PHE A 601 -4.56 15.96 -10.91
N LEU A 602 -4.54 14.64 -10.67
CA LEU A 602 -3.62 13.71 -11.32
C LEU A 602 -3.88 13.63 -12.83
N ARG A 603 -5.13 13.39 -13.25
CA ARG A 603 -5.49 13.36 -14.69
C ARG A 603 -5.22 14.69 -15.37
N SER A 604 -5.53 15.80 -14.70
CA SER A 604 -5.23 17.14 -15.21
C SER A 604 -3.72 17.37 -15.37
N SER A 605 -2.90 16.76 -14.51
CA SER A 605 -1.43 16.88 -14.56
C SER A 605 -0.80 16.07 -15.71
N GLU A 606 -1.46 15.00 -16.16
CA GLU A 606 -1.00 14.18 -17.28
C GLU A 606 -0.94 14.98 -18.59
N HIS A 607 -1.87 15.91 -18.81
CA HIS A 607 -1.82 16.84 -19.97
C HIS A 607 -0.57 17.71 -19.97
N ASP A 608 -0.19 18.23 -18.80
CA ASP A 608 1.03 19.05 -18.68
C ASP A 608 2.28 18.23 -18.87
N LEU A 609 2.34 17.02 -18.28
CA LEU A 609 3.45 16.10 -18.45
C LEU A 609 3.60 15.66 -19.92
N TYR A 610 2.50 15.34 -20.59
CA TYR A 610 2.49 14.98 -22.01
C TYR A 610 3.00 16.14 -22.89
N ALA A 611 2.52 17.37 -22.64
CA ALA A 611 2.98 18.55 -23.36
C ALA A 611 4.49 18.81 -23.13
N ILE A 612 4.96 18.67 -21.90
CA ILE A 612 6.38 18.78 -21.54
C ILE A 612 7.21 17.72 -22.28
N HIS A 613 6.78 16.46 -22.26
CA HIS A 613 7.44 15.37 -22.97
C HIS A 613 7.53 15.66 -24.47
N SER A 614 6.44 16.13 -25.09
CA SER A 614 6.39 16.51 -26.50
C SER A 614 7.37 17.65 -26.83
N LEU A 615 7.41 18.70 -26.01
CA LEU A 615 8.34 19.82 -26.18
C LEU A 615 9.81 19.36 -26.17
N VAL A 616 10.16 18.50 -25.22
CA VAL A 616 11.53 17.95 -25.08
C VAL A 616 11.87 17.01 -26.21
N TYR A 617 10.95 16.13 -26.60
CA TYR A 617 11.14 15.19 -27.71
C TYR A 617 11.35 15.90 -29.05
N HIS A 618 10.53 16.91 -29.37
CA HIS A 618 10.72 17.68 -30.60
C HIS A 618 12.02 18.51 -30.57
N ALA A 619 12.41 19.04 -29.42
CA ALA A 619 13.66 19.76 -29.28
C ALA A 619 14.88 18.85 -29.44
N SER A 620 14.85 17.61 -28.94
CA SER A 620 15.97 16.68 -29.06
C SER A 620 16.20 16.21 -30.49
N GLN A 621 15.14 16.10 -31.31
CA GLN A 621 15.28 15.78 -32.73
C GLN A 621 15.91 16.90 -33.56
N GLU A 622 15.85 18.15 -33.12
CA GLU A 622 16.46 19.30 -33.79
C GLU A 622 17.94 19.49 -33.44
N LEU A 623 18.50 18.67 -32.54
CA LEU A 623 19.91 18.77 -32.16
C LEU A 623 20.82 18.17 -33.23
N GLU A 624 21.66 19.01 -33.82
CA GLU A 624 22.75 18.56 -34.68
C GLU A 624 23.98 18.20 -33.84
N ALA A 625 24.44 16.95 -33.97
CA ALA A 625 25.68 16.52 -33.35
C ALA A 625 26.86 17.23 -34.04
N SER A 626 27.47 18.20 -33.37
CA SER A 626 28.73 18.79 -33.83
C SER A 626 29.91 18.06 -33.20
N LEU A 627 30.66 17.33 -34.03
CA LEU A 627 31.95 16.76 -33.65
C LEU A 627 32.98 17.89 -33.59
N VAL A 628 33.19 18.45 -32.40
CA VAL A 628 34.33 19.33 -32.15
C VAL A 628 35.56 18.43 -32.12
N CYS A 629 36.26 18.32 -33.26
CA CYS A 629 37.52 17.59 -33.33
C CYS A 629 38.49 18.18 -32.31
N PHE A 630 38.97 17.34 -31.40
CA PHE A 630 39.98 17.70 -30.43
C PHE A 630 41.20 18.22 -31.20
N LYS A 631 41.43 19.53 -31.15
CA LYS A 631 42.60 20.12 -31.79
C LYS A 631 43.78 19.66 -30.94
N ASP A 632 44.68 18.87 -31.51
CA ASP A 632 45.87 18.41 -30.79
C ASP A 632 46.51 19.61 -30.08
N PRO A 633 46.82 19.49 -28.78
CA PRO A 633 47.46 20.58 -28.05
C PRO A 633 48.71 20.98 -28.85
N PRO A 634 48.95 22.29 -29.08
CA PRO A 634 50.09 22.72 -29.87
C PRO A 634 51.36 22.10 -29.28
N PHE A 635 52.18 21.49 -30.15
CA PHE A 635 53.44 20.87 -29.75
C PHE A 635 54.20 21.83 -28.81
N PRO A 636 54.66 21.38 -27.63
CA PRO A 636 55.15 22.26 -26.57
C PRO A 636 56.54 22.81 -26.90
N TRP A 637 56.60 23.69 -27.90
CA TRP A 637 57.82 24.32 -28.40
C TRP A 637 58.60 25.04 -27.30
N ALA A 638 57.91 25.60 -26.31
CA ALA A 638 58.57 26.24 -25.17
C ALA A 638 59.39 25.23 -24.35
N SER A 639 58.81 24.07 -24.01
CA SER A 639 59.50 23.02 -23.26
C SER A 639 60.65 22.40 -24.05
N VAL A 640 60.44 22.16 -25.34
CA VAL A 640 61.48 21.61 -26.24
C VAL A 640 62.62 22.60 -26.46
N SER A 641 62.31 23.89 -26.64
CA SER A 641 63.32 24.94 -26.80
C SER A 641 64.11 25.15 -25.51
N MET A 642 63.45 25.14 -24.34
CA MET A 642 64.13 25.22 -23.04
C MET A 642 65.05 24.01 -22.80
N ALA A 643 64.61 22.80 -23.14
CA ALA A 643 65.44 21.60 -23.08
C ALA A 643 66.63 21.68 -24.04
N GLY A 644 66.41 22.18 -25.27
CA GLY A 644 67.47 22.42 -26.24
C GLY A 644 68.51 23.43 -25.74
N VAL A 645 68.06 24.58 -25.20
CA VAL A 645 68.95 25.60 -24.61
C VAL A 645 69.72 25.04 -23.42
N ALA A 646 69.07 24.27 -22.54
CA ALA A 646 69.73 23.63 -21.41
C ALA A 646 70.78 22.60 -21.87
N PHE A 647 70.47 21.82 -22.90
CA PHE A 647 71.40 20.85 -23.50
C PHE A 647 72.60 21.54 -24.16
N PHE A 648 72.38 22.62 -24.92
CA PHE A 648 73.47 23.41 -25.50
C PHE A 648 74.30 24.13 -24.44
N ALA A 649 73.67 24.65 -23.37
CA ALA A 649 74.39 25.24 -22.24
C ALA A 649 75.22 24.18 -21.52
N PHE A 650 74.69 22.98 -21.33
CA PHE A 650 75.42 21.85 -20.75
C PHE A 650 76.59 21.42 -21.63
N LEU A 651 76.38 21.27 -22.94
CA LEU A 651 77.45 20.98 -23.91
C LEU A 651 78.50 22.09 -23.94
N TYR A 652 78.09 23.36 -23.87
CA TYR A 652 79.00 24.49 -23.81
C TYR A 652 79.84 24.48 -22.53
N VAL A 653 79.22 24.25 -21.37
CA VAL A 653 79.90 24.11 -20.08
C VAL A 653 80.85 22.92 -20.08
N TYR A 654 80.44 21.79 -20.65
CA TYR A 654 81.25 20.59 -20.78
C TYR A 654 82.46 20.81 -21.72
N ALA A 655 82.24 21.37 -22.91
CA ALA A 655 83.30 21.68 -23.88
C ALA A 655 84.28 22.75 -23.38
N LYS A 656 83.81 23.67 -22.52
CA LYS A 656 84.64 24.71 -21.89
C LYS A 656 85.06 24.35 -20.47
N ARG A 657 84.84 23.11 -19.98
CA ARG A 657 85.06 22.75 -18.56
C ARG A 657 86.47 23.09 -18.10
N ASP A 658 87.49 22.84 -18.93
CA ASP A 658 88.89 23.07 -18.57
C ASP A 658 89.26 24.56 -18.56
N LYS A 659 88.40 25.42 -19.16
CA LYS A 659 88.51 26.88 -19.16
C LYS A 659 87.67 27.53 -18.05
N ILE A 660 86.52 26.94 -17.71
CA ILE A 660 85.55 27.43 -16.70
C ILE A 660 85.93 26.97 -15.29
N PHE A 661 86.35 25.71 -15.13
CA PHE A 661 86.74 25.11 -13.84
C PHE A 661 88.25 25.11 -13.62
N ARG A 662 88.97 26.09 -14.19
CA ARG A 662 90.42 26.27 -13.96
C ARG A 662 90.64 26.84 -12.55
N ASN A 663 90.61 25.97 -11.56
CA ASN A 663 90.72 26.35 -10.15
C ASN A 663 92.11 26.95 -9.86
N LYS A 664 92.13 27.99 -9.03
CA LYS A 664 93.31 28.81 -8.73
C LYS A 664 94.36 27.97 -7.98
N ARG A 665 95.43 27.60 -8.71
CA ARG A 665 96.77 27.10 -8.30
C ARG A 665 96.91 25.64 -7.79
N LYS A 666 97.38 24.79 -8.73
CA LYS A 666 98.44 23.74 -8.72
C LYS A 666 98.72 22.87 -7.48
N GLN A 667 98.87 21.55 -7.76
CA GLN A 667 99.65 20.50 -7.06
C GLN A 667 99.30 20.23 -5.58
N PHE A 668 98.66 19.09 -5.31
CA PHE A 668 99.31 17.82 -4.93
C PHE A 668 98.42 16.64 -5.32
#